data_AF-A0A022QPK1-F1
#
_entry.id   AF-A0A022QPK1-F1
#
_cell.length_a   1.000
_cell.length_b   1.000
_cell.length_c   1.000
_cell.angle_alpha   90.00
_cell.angle_beta   90.00
_cell.angle_gamma   90.00
#
_symmetry.space_group_name_H-M   'P 1'
#
loop_
_entity.id
_entity.type
_entity.pdbx_description
1 polymer ?
#
loop_
_entity_poly.entity_id
_entity_poly.type
_entity_poly.pdbx_seq_one_letter_code
_entity_poly.pdbx_strand_id
1 'polypeptide(L)'
;ESLWDPSNMYLLLPLESEDIPLKINWTGIESCVSAVEFLRINAVLNFQKPEITDGNSSPVASDPPIATKFSDDNNVIHLANISASVDSLKEMVVVAIHTGRIYSILDSVANTSAESPFEGDSDTNYSSFADYYLKKYCIVLKHPEQPLLLLKQGHNSHNLLVDFRNEGVPLENKSGGKKVVEKPQQHAHMPPELLVGININTEILKSFYLLPSLMHRIESLMLASQLRDEISRHGCNFNISSSLILEALTTLRCNESFSMERLELLGDSVLKYAVSCHLFLKYPKKHEGQLSSIRSNIVCNSALHKLGTNRRLQEYVRDCAFDPRRWAAPGQRTIWPSPCDHGLEMTEVPLDDIKYYGEDKKLMLGKACDLGHRWMLSKTISDCVESLIGAYYVGGGLNAALSLMKWLGVEAEIEHSLIDEAIKVASLYCYAPKVDEIGVIESKIGYKFCTKGLLLEAITHATGPEQGVGYCYQRLEFLGDAVLDVLITLHLYESHRNVDPGELTDLRSASVNNDSFALAAVRWNLHPHLLHGSLHLDNQISAFVKIALGDLVESITGAVFIDSKLDLEQVWKVMKPILSPIVTPDKLELQPSRELIELCDYLGYFIKENFNAKGDLVQVELKLQLEDALLNGQGSGPTRKAARGMAALRILKQLEKRGITSSKRKKHETDDVDPTWSKDVETSESARKKQKVHELQQQQQPGINRDLVSSESTEIPVVPPIEMKKGGPRQSLYELCKKQQWPMPSFETMEQKSRTPIQIGDATGFNSFESQICLTIPDFGKIELTGEARADKKSSFDSAALVMLYELVRRGKLVIGQ
;
A
#
# COMPACT_ATOMS: atom_id res chain seq x y z
N GLU A 1 26.22 12.74 -24.31
CA GLU A 1 26.94 11.46 -24.11
C GLU A 1 25.96 10.33 -24.39
N SER A 2 26.36 9.24 -25.03
CA SER A 2 25.44 8.12 -25.26
C SER A 2 25.06 7.54 -23.89
N LEU A 3 23.79 7.66 -23.51
CA LEU A 3 23.20 7.03 -22.32
C LEU A 3 23.32 5.49 -22.31
N TRP A 4 23.97 4.91 -23.32
CA TRP A 4 24.09 3.49 -23.59
C TRP A 4 25.58 3.13 -23.66
N ASP A 5 26.06 2.36 -22.68
CA ASP A 5 27.34 1.67 -22.74
C ASP A 5 27.12 0.31 -23.40
N PRO A 6 27.67 0.05 -24.61
CA PRO A 6 27.52 -1.23 -25.30
C PRO A 6 27.97 -2.43 -24.46
N SER A 7 28.87 -2.22 -23.49
CA SER A 7 29.39 -3.25 -22.58
C SER A 7 28.31 -3.82 -21.65
N ASN A 8 27.21 -3.08 -21.46
CA ASN A 8 26.09 -3.44 -20.57
C ASN A 8 24.81 -3.78 -21.34
N MET A 9 24.89 -3.93 -22.67
CA MET A 9 23.74 -4.26 -23.51
C MET A 9 23.63 -5.77 -23.72
N TYR A 10 22.45 -6.30 -23.43
CA TYR A 10 22.10 -7.70 -23.70
C TYR A 10 21.09 -7.76 -24.84
N LEU A 11 21.27 -8.74 -25.73
CA LEU A 11 20.35 -9.02 -26.81
C LEU A 11 19.58 -10.31 -26.50
N LEU A 12 18.25 -10.20 -26.45
CA LEU A 12 17.38 -11.36 -26.30
C LEU A 12 17.02 -11.88 -27.68
N LEU A 13 17.44 -13.11 -27.98
CA LEU A 13 17.22 -13.76 -29.27
C LEU A 13 16.38 -15.03 -29.11
N PRO A 14 15.36 -15.26 -29.96
CA PRO A 14 14.63 -16.51 -29.97
C PRO A 14 15.52 -17.66 -30.45
N LEU A 15 15.30 -18.85 -29.88
CA LEU A 15 15.99 -20.08 -30.24
C LEU A 15 15.08 -20.99 -31.08
N GLU A 16 15.66 -21.81 -31.95
CA GLU A 16 14.93 -22.78 -32.78
C GLU A 16 14.46 -23.99 -31.96
N SER A 17 15.29 -24.45 -31.02
CA SER A 17 15.02 -25.55 -30.09
C SER A 17 15.91 -25.45 -28.86
N GLU A 18 15.58 -26.21 -27.81
CA GLU A 18 16.42 -26.35 -26.60
C GLU A 18 17.58 -27.33 -26.79
N ASP A 19 17.69 -27.96 -27.96
CA ASP A 19 18.73 -28.94 -28.26
C ASP A 19 20.10 -28.28 -28.43
N ILE A 20 21.14 -28.93 -27.92
CA ILE A 20 22.53 -28.47 -28.05
C ILE A 20 23.08 -28.95 -29.40
N PRO A 21 23.68 -28.08 -30.24
CA PRO A 21 23.99 -26.66 -29.98
C PRO A 21 22.80 -25.72 -30.18
N LEU A 22 22.66 -24.74 -29.29
CA LEU A 22 21.62 -23.71 -29.35
C LEU A 22 21.74 -22.92 -30.67
N LYS A 23 20.69 -22.95 -31.49
CA LYS A 23 20.60 -22.20 -32.75
C LYS A 23 19.61 -21.05 -32.62
N ILE A 24 20.01 -19.87 -33.06
CA ILE A 24 19.17 -18.68 -33.12
C ILE A 24 18.14 -18.86 -34.25
N ASN A 25 16.88 -18.54 -33.98
CA ASN A 25 15.81 -18.59 -34.96
C ASN A 25 15.85 -17.36 -35.89
N TRP A 26 16.82 -17.34 -36.80
CA TRP A 26 16.98 -16.27 -37.80
C TRP A 26 15.78 -16.18 -38.75
N THR A 27 15.20 -17.33 -39.12
CA THR A 27 14.06 -17.37 -40.04
C THR A 27 12.83 -16.68 -39.47
N GLY A 28 12.55 -16.87 -38.17
CA GLY A 28 11.48 -16.16 -37.46
C GLY A 28 11.76 -14.66 -37.34
N ILE A 29 13.00 -14.27 -37.06
CA ILE A 29 13.43 -12.86 -37.00
C ILE A 29 13.23 -12.17 -38.35
N GLU A 30 13.73 -12.76 -39.44
CA GLU A 30 13.59 -12.23 -40.81
C GLU A 30 12.13 -12.14 -41.24
N SER A 31 11.31 -13.12 -40.85
CA SER A 31 9.87 -13.10 -41.09
C SER A 31 9.16 -11.96 -40.35
N CYS A 32 9.51 -11.70 -39.08
CA CYS A 32 9.02 -10.54 -38.34
C CYS A 32 9.40 -9.21 -39.01
N VAL A 33 10.67 -9.06 -39.44
CA VAL A 33 11.13 -7.85 -40.14
C VAL A 33 10.34 -7.65 -41.43
N SER A 34 10.20 -8.70 -42.23
CA SER A 34 9.44 -8.68 -43.49
C SER A 34 7.97 -8.30 -43.27
N ALA A 35 7.34 -8.81 -42.21
CA ALA A 35 5.96 -8.47 -41.86
C ALA A 35 5.81 -7.00 -41.46
N VAL A 36 6.75 -6.45 -40.69
CA VAL A 36 6.76 -5.03 -40.30
C VAL A 36 6.98 -4.13 -41.53
N GLU A 37 7.92 -4.48 -42.41
CA GLU A 37 8.16 -3.75 -43.67
C GLU A 37 6.92 -3.77 -44.57
N PHE A 38 6.27 -4.93 -44.72
CA PHE A 38 5.03 -5.06 -45.46
C PHE A 38 3.94 -4.14 -44.92
N LEU A 39 3.73 -4.11 -43.59
CA LEU A 39 2.76 -3.22 -42.97
C LEU A 39 3.14 -1.75 -43.15
N ARG A 40 4.43 -1.40 -43.07
CA ARG A 40 4.89 -0.01 -43.25
C ARG A 40 4.65 0.50 -44.67
N ILE A 41 4.96 -0.30 -45.68
CA ILE A 41 4.75 0.06 -47.10
C ILE A 41 3.25 0.24 -47.37
N ASN A 42 2.42 -0.70 -46.90
CA ASN A 42 0.98 -0.65 -47.13
C ASN A 42 0.24 0.38 -46.26
N ALA A 43 0.77 0.75 -45.09
CA ALA A 43 0.24 1.84 -44.28
C ALA A 43 0.49 3.22 -44.92
N VAL A 44 1.65 3.41 -45.56
CA VAL A 44 1.96 4.66 -46.30
C VAL A 44 1.03 4.83 -47.52
N LEU A 45 0.67 3.73 -48.19
CA LEU A 45 -0.31 3.75 -49.29
C LEU A 45 -1.73 4.18 -48.83
N ASN A 46 -2.11 3.92 -47.57
CA ASN A 46 -3.38 4.39 -47.00
C ASN A 46 -3.40 5.88 -46.61
N PHE A 47 -2.25 6.57 -46.53
CA PHE A 47 -2.18 8.02 -46.30
C PHE A 47 -2.34 8.85 -47.57
N GLN A 48 -2.21 8.26 -48.75
CA GLN A 48 -2.59 8.86 -50.02
C GLN A 48 -4.05 8.54 -50.33
N LYS A 49 -4.99 9.01 -49.49
CA LYS A 49 -6.37 9.13 -49.96
C LYS A 49 -6.41 10.21 -51.04
N PRO A 50 -6.97 9.96 -52.23
CA PRO A 50 -7.24 11.04 -53.17
C PRO A 50 -8.28 11.95 -52.52
N GLU A 51 -7.97 13.24 -52.39
CA GLU A 51 -9.02 14.25 -52.26
C GLU A 51 -9.94 14.10 -53.46
N ILE A 52 -11.21 13.81 -53.19
CA ILE A 52 -12.27 13.84 -54.19
C ILE A 52 -12.37 15.30 -54.64
N THR A 53 -11.70 15.63 -55.74
CA THR A 53 -12.02 16.79 -56.55
C THR A 53 -12.75 16.31 -57.79
N ASP A 54 -13.91 16.90 -58.00
CA ASP A 54 -14.83 16.60 -59.08
C ASP A 54 -14.15 16.60 -60.46
N GLY A 55 -14.52 15.62 -61.29
CA GLY A 55 -14.51 15.77 -62.74
C GLY A 55 -13.50 14.90 -63.50
N ASN A 56 -14.02 13.84 -64.13
CA ASN A 56 -13.53 13.21 -65.37
C ASN A 56 -12.01 13.04 -65.53
N SER A 57 -11.48 11.92 -65.05
CA SER A 57 -10.46 11.18 -65.79
C SER A 57 -10.47 9.71 -65.38
N SER A 58 -10.47 8.82 -66.36
CA SER A 58 -10.40 7.37 -66.19
C SER A 58 -9.09 6.99 -65.48
N PRO A 59 -9.08 6.00 -64.56
CA PRO A 59 -7.83 5.55 -63.95
C PRO A 59 -7.01 4.80 -65.01
N VAL A 60 -5.83 5.35 -65.31
CA VAL A 60 -4.78 4.67 -66.06
C VAL A 60 -4.35 3.44 -65.27
N ALA A 61 -4.44 2.27 -65.90
CA ALA A 61 -3.96 1.01 -65.37
C ALA A 61 -2.45 1.10 -65.10
N SER A 62 -2.05 0.88 -63.84
CA SER A 62 -0.68 0.52 -63.50
C SER A 62 -0.52 -1.01 -63.58
N ASP A 63 0.57 -1.43 -64.20
CA ASP A 63 0.89 -2.79 -64.60
C ASP A 63 0.83 -3.86 -63.47
N PRO A 64 0.55 -5.13 -63.81
CA PRO A 64 0.29 -6.19 -62.84
C PRO A 64 1.60 -6.76 -62.25
N PRO A 65 1.67 -7.07 -60.94
CA PRO A 65 2.70 -7.97 -60.45
C PRO A 65 2.24 -9.43 -60.62
N ILE A 66 2.90 -10.10 -61.58
CA ILE A 66 3.17 -11.55 -61.66
C ILE A 66 1.96 -12.46 -61.41
N ALA A 67 1.27 -12.81 -62.50
CA ALA A 67 0.40 -13.98 -62.55
C ALA A 67 1.25 -15.26 -62.45
N THR A 68 1.33 -15.86 -61.27
CA THR A 68 1.61 -17.29 -61.14
C THR A 68 0.34 -18.06 -61.48
N LYS A 69 0.39 -18.84 -62.57
CA LYS A 69 -0.67 -19.75 -63.00
C LYS A 69 -0.99 -20.74 -61.88
N PHE A 70 -2.28 -20.91 -61.60
CA PHE A 70 -2.81 -21.93 -60.69
C PHE A 70 -2.56 -23.34 -61.25
N SER A 71 -2.00 -24.20 -60.41
CA SER A 71 -2.28 -25.63 -60.40
C SER A 71 -3.37 -25.88 -59.35
N ASP A 72 -4.33 -26.76 -59.68
CA ASP A 72 -5.41 -27.24 -58.81
C ASP A 72 -4.88 -28.05 -57.61
N ASP A 73 -4.14 -27.41 -56.71
CA ASP A 73 -3.83 -27.98 -55.40
C ASP A 73 -4.76 -27.34 -54.37
N ASN A 74 -5.84 -28.05 -54.02
CA ASN A 74 -6.84 -27.70 -52.98
C ASN A 74 -6.26 -27.50 -51.56
N ASN A 75 -4.94 -27.43 -51.40
CA ASN A 75 -4.25 -27.47 -50.12
C ASN A 75 -3.37 -26.23 -49.85
N VAL A 76 -3.42 -25.20 -50.70
CA VAL A 76 -2.66 -23.95 -50.53
C VAL A 76 -3.59 -22.80 -50.17
N ILE A 77 -3.29 -22.12 -49.08
CA ILE A 77 -4.00 -20.92 -48.60
C ILE A 77 -3.11 -19.70 -48.85
N HIS A 78 -3.72 -18.62 -49.35
CA HIS A 78 -3.01 -17.38 -49.68
C HIS A 78 -3.24 -16.32 -48.59
N LEU A 79 -2.20 -16.09 -47.78
CA LEU A 79 -2.13 -14.97 -46.85
C LEU A 79 -1.71 -13.70 -47.60
N ALA A 80 -1.77 -12.54 -46.93
CA ALA A 80 -1.47 -11.23 -47.53
C ALA A 80 -0.03 -11.13 -48.11
N ASN A 81 0.92 -11.86 -47.53
CA ASN A 81 2.36 -11.80 -47.87
C ASN A 81 2.95 -13.15 -48.32
N ILE A 82 2.32 -14.28 -48.01
CA ILE A 82 2.85 -15.62 -48.31
C ILE A 82 1.73 -16.56 -48.76
N SER A 83 2.09 -17.65 -49.43
CA SER A 83 1.17 -18.76 -49.71
C SER A 83 1.73 -20.01 -49.04
N ALA A 84 0.89 -20.71 -48.27
CA ALA A 84 1.34 -21.80 -47.40
C ALA A 84 0.35 -22.96 -47.42
N SER A 85 0.82 -24.18 -47.11
CA SER A 85 -0.07 -25.33 -47.00
C SER A 85 -0.90 -25.27 -45.72
N VAL A 86 -2.10 -25.84 -45.74
CA VAL A 86 -3.01 -25.86 -44.57
C VAL A 86 -2.30 -26.39 -43.31
N ASP A 87 -1.53 -27.47 -43.44
CA ASP A 87 -0.81 -28.10 -42.31
C ASP A 87 0.25 -27.17 -41.68
N SER A 88 0.89 -26.33 -42.49
CA SER A 88 1.94 -25.40 -42.04
C SER A 88 1.40 -24.15 -41.34
N LEU A 89 0.09 -23.89 -41.44
CA LEU A 89 -0.55 -22.71 -40.86
C LEU A 89 -0.96 -22.90 -39.41
N LYS A 90 -1.08 -24.14 -38.93
CA LYS A 90 -1.52 -24.42 -37.57
C LYS A 90 -0.54 -23.82 -36.55
N GLU A 91 -1.07 -23.09 -35.56
CA GLU A 91 -0.30 -22.36 -34.53
C GLU A 91 0.58 -21.21 -35.04
N MET A 92 0.55 -20.90 -36.34
CA MET A 92 1.25 -19.75 -36.90
C MET A 92 0.65 -18.45 -36.35
N VAL A 93 1.53 -17.51 -36.01
CA VAL A 93 1.16 -16.16 -35.60
C VAL A 93 0.92 -15.30 -36.82
N VAL A 94 -0.17 -14.54 -36.82
CA VAL A 94 -0.57 -13.67 -37.93
C VAL A 94 -0.99 -12.29 -37.45
N VAL A 95 -0.87 -11.30 -38.33
CA VAL A 95 -1.27 -9.91 -38.04
C VAL A 95 -2.33 -9.46 -39.03
N ALA A 96 -3.46 -8.97 -38.52
CA ALA A 96 -4.54 -8.47 -39.37
C ALA A 96 -4.20 -7.08 -39.94
N ILE A 97 -4.20 -6.92 -41.26
CA ILE A 97 -3.79 -5.68 -41.95
C ILE A 97 -4.66 -4.47 -41.58
N HIS A 98 -5.94 -4.69 -41.31
CA HIS A 98 -6.94 -3.63 -41.10
C HIS A 98 -6.99 -3.12 -39.64
N THR A 99 -6.47 -3.88 -38.68
CA THR A 99 -6.50 -3.53 -37.24
C THR A 99 -5.12 -3.54 -36.58
N GLY A 100 -4.10 -4.14 -37.21
CA GLY A 100 -2.80 -4.38 -36.59
C GLY A 100 -2.83 -5.37 -35.44
N ARG A 101 -3.95 -6.08 -35.22
CA ARG A 101 -4.09 -7.05 -34.12
C ARG A 101 -3.37 -8.36 -34.45
N ILE A 102 -2.74 -8.93 -33.44
CA ILE A 102 -2.03 -10.21 -33.50
C ILE A 102 -3.01 -11.34 -33.15
N TYR A 103 -2.98 -12.40 -33.95
CA TYR A 103 -3.75 -13.62 -33.74
C TYR A 103 -2.87 -14.86 -33.90
N SER A 104 -3.33 -15.98 -33.36
CA SER A 104 -2.80 -17.32 -33.62
C SER A 104 -3.82 -18.11 -34.42
N ILE A 105 -3.38 -18.77 -35.49
CA ILE A 105 -4.24 -19.67 -36.27
C ILE A 105 -4.46 -20.95 -35.47
N LEU A 106 -5.72 -21.30 -35.22
CA LEU A 106 -6.10 -22.56 -34.58
C LEU A 106 -6.38 -23.64 -35.63
N ASP A 107 -7.19 -23.30 -36.62
CA ASP A 107 -7.62 -24.24 -37.66
C ASP A 107 -8.15 -23.51 -38.91
N SER A 108 -8.24 -24.23 -40.03
CA SER A 108 -8.97 -23.81 -41.22
C SER A 108 -10.40 -24.38 -41.17
N VAL A 109 -11.41 -23.53 -41.34
CA VAL A 109 -12.80 -23.97 -41.22
C VAL A 109 -13.31 -24.46 -42.59
N ALA A 110 -13.42 -25.77 -42.74
CA ALA A 110 -13.93 -26.39 -43.96
C ALA A 110 -15.36 -25.93 -44.29
N ASN A 111 -15.67 -25.79 -45.58
CA ASN A 111 -16.97 -25.36 -46.10
C ASN A 111 -17.42 -23.94 -45.71
N THR A 112 -16.49 -23.06 -45.34
CA THR A 112 -16.73 -21.62 -45.17
C THR A 112 -15.94 -20.84 -46.21
N SER A 113 -16.38 -19.63 -46.52
CA SER A 113 -15.67 -18.71 -47.42
C SER A 113 -15.97 -17.27 -47.02
N ALA A 114 -15.30 -16.28 -47.62
CA ALA A 114 -15.60 -14.88 -47.37
C ALA A 114 -17.02 -14.47 -47.84
N GLU A 115 -17.66 -15.28 -48.67
CA GLU A 115 -19.05 -15.12 -49.10
C GLU A 115 -20.06 -15.71 -48.11
N SER A 116 -19.60 -16.42 -47.09
CA SER A 116 -20.47 -16.95 -46.03
C SER A 116 -21.01 -15.81 -45.13
N PRO A 117 -22.22 -15.94 -44.59
CA PRO A 117 -22.75 -15.00 -43.61
C PRO A 117 -22.04 -15.15 -42.26
N PHE A 118 -22.13 -14.13 -41.40
CA PHE A 118 -21.67 -14.25 -40.01
C PHE A 118 -22.55 -15.26 -39.24
N GLU A 119 -21.94 -16.15 -38.44
CA GLU A 119 -22.68 -17.16 -37.67
C GLU A 119 -23.47 -16.54 -36.49
N GLY A 120 -24.80 -16.76 -36.46
CA GLY A 120 -25.73 -16.39 -35.36
C GLY A 120 -26.77 -15.33 -35.75
N ASP A 121 -28.00 -15.44 -35.21
CA ASP A 121 -29.20 -14.59 -35.47
C ASP A 121 -28.85 -13.11 -35.77
N SER A 122 -28.76 -12.78 -37.05
CA SER A 122 -28.10 -11.57 -37.53
C SER A 122 -29.07 -10.43 -37.79
N ASP A 123 -29.10 -9.51 -36.83
CA ASP A 123 -29.46 -8.10 -37.04
C ASP A 123 -28.20 -7.32 -37.51
N THR A 124 -27.51 -7.82 -38.55
CA THR A 124 -26.29 -7.20 -39.10
C THR A 124 -26.55 -6.56 -40.46
N ASN A 125 -26.19 -5.28 -40.64
CA ASN A 125 -26.27 -4.53 -41.91
C ASN A 125 -25.37 -5.07 -43.06
N TYR A 126 -24.80 -6.26 -42.92
CA TYR A 126 -23.82 -6.85 -43.84
C TYR A 126 -24.26 -8.25 -44.27
N SER A 127 -24.11 -8.53 -45.56
CA SER A 127 -24.56 -9.80 -46.18
C SER A 127 -23.53 -10.93 -46.11
N SER A 128 -22.24 -10.62 -46.12
CA SER A 128 -21.13 -11.58 -46.04
C SER A 128 -19.88 -10.95 -45.40
N PHE A 129 -18.84 -11.74 -45.11
CA PHE A 129 -17.55 -11.21 -44.67
C PHE A 129 -16.94 -10.28 -45.73
N ALA A 130 -17.04 -10.63 -47.02
CA ALA A 130 -16.59 -9.81 -48.13
C ALA A 130 -17.30 -8.44 -48.15
N ASP A 131 -18.62 -8.42 -47.97
CA ASP A 131 -19.43 -7.19 -47.90
C ASP A 131 -19.06 -6.32 -46.69
N TYR A 132 -18.77 -6.93 -45.54
CA TYR A 132 -18.31 -6.21 -44.35
C TYR A 132 -16.96 -5.51 -44.57
N TYR A 133 -15.96 -6.23 -45.08
CA TYR A 133 -14.63 -5.65 -45.29
C TYR A 133 -14.61 -4.61 -46.43
N LEU A 134 -15.45 -4.79 -47.45
CA LEU A 134 -15.64 -3.80 -48.51
C LEU A 134 -16.28 -2.51 -47.96
N LYS A 135 -17.42 -2.62 -47.27
CA LYS A 135 -18.16 -1.43 -46.79
C LYS A 135 -17.45 -0.69 -45.65
N LYS A 136 -16.78 -1.40 -44.75
CA LYS A 136 -16.18 -0.80 -43.54
C LYS A 136 -14.72 -0.37 -43.75
N TYR A 137 -13.95 -1.16 -44.49
CA TYR A 137 -12.51 -0.94 -44.66
C TYR A 137 -12.09 -0.63 -46.10
N CYS A 138 -13.03 -0.66 -47.06
CA CYS A 138 -12.76 -0.48 -48.49
C CYS A 138 -11.77 -1.52 -49.05
N ILE A 139 -11.78 -2.74 -48.50
CA ILE A 139 -10.89 -3.83 -48.93
C ILE A 139 -11.65 -4.77 -49.86
N VAL A 140 -11.15 -4.97 -51.07
CA VAL A 140 -11.64 -5.96 -52.03
C VAL A 140 -10.76 -7.21 -51.95
N LEU A 141 -11.36 -8.36 -51.60
CA LEU A 141 -10.68 -9.65 -51.53
C LEU A 141 -10.45 -10.20 -52.94
N LYS A 142 -9.27 -10.75 -53.23
CA LYS A 142 -8.93 -11.33 -54.54
C LYS A 142 -9.30 -12.81 -54.63
N HIS A 143 -9.39 -13.48 -53.49
CA HIS A 143 -9.67 -14.91 -53.36
C HIS A 143 -10.76 -15.18 -52.30
N PRO A 144 -11.98 -14.63 -52.47
CA PRO A 144 -13.06 -14.78 -51.48
C PRO A 144 -13.51 -16.24 -51.26
N GLU A 145 -13.20 -17.14 -52.21
CA GLU A 145 -13.55 -18.57 -52.19
C GLU A 145 -12.71 -19.41 -51.22
N GLN A 146 -11.60 -18.86 -50.68
CA GLN A 146 -10.73 -19.60 -49.75
C GLN A 146 -11.40 -19.82 -48.39
N PRO A 147 -11.08 -20.93 -47.69
CA PRO A 147 -11.63 -21.22 -46.37
C PRO A 147 -11.27 -20.13 -45.35
N LEU A 148 -12.23 -19.80 -44.48
CA LEU A 148 -11.96 -18.89 -43.37
C LEU A 148 -11.04 -19.56 -42.34
N LEU A 149 -10.19 -18.77 -41.70
CA LEU A 149 -9.34 -19.23 -40.60
C LEU A 149 -10.02 -18.97 -39.26
N LEU A 150 -9.99 -19.97 -38.38
CA LEU A 150 -10.34 -19.85 -36.98
C LEU A 150 -9.14 -19.31 -36.20
N LEU A 151 -9.30 -18.13 -35.63
CA LEU A 151 -8.24 -17.37 -34.99
C LEU A 151 -8.49 -17.22 -33.49
N LYS A 152 -7.41 -17.32 -32.70
CA LYS A 152 -7.38 -16.89 -31.30
C LYS A 152 -6.69 -15.54 -31.19
N GLN A 153 -7.37 -14.55 -30.62
CA GLN A 153 -6.78 -13.23 -30.42
C GLN A 153 -5.66 -13.29 -29.36
N GLY A 154 -4.54 -12.62 -29.63
CA GLY A 154 -3.51 -12.37 -28.62
C GLY A 154 -4.07 -11.57 -27.45
N HIS A 155 -3.51 -11.76 -26.25
CA HIS A 155 -3.92 -11.02 -25.05
C HIS A 155 -2.90 -9.94 -24.69
N ASN A 156 -3.30 -9.02 -23.83
CA ASN A 156 -2.37 -8.03 -23.28
C ASN A 156 -1.50 -8.70 -22.22
N SER A 157 -0.23 -8.30 -22.12
CA SER A 157 0.66 -8.77 -21.07
C SER A 157 0.08 -8.46 -19.68
N HIS A 158 0.12 -9.45 -18.79
CA HIS A 158 -0.35 -9.34 -17.42
C HIS A 158 0.83 -9.13 -16.46
N ASN A 159 0.58 -8.52 -15.30
CA ASN A 159 1.62 -8.37 -14.28
C ASN A 159 1.75 -9.72 -13.58
N LEU A 160 2.84 -10.43 -13.87
CA LEU A 160 3.08 -11.78 -13.36
C LEU A 160 3.89 -11.79 -12.06
N LEU A 161 4.17 -10.62 -11.48
CA LEU A 161 4.87 -10.47 -10.21
C LEU A 161 3.93 -10.45 -9.00
N VAL A 162 2.62 -10.41 -9.24
CA VAL A 162 1.60 -10.46 -8.18
C VAL A 162 1.33 -11.92 -7.82
N ASP A 163 1.12 -12.21 -6.54
CA ASP A 163 0.76 -13.55 -6.09
C ASP A 163 -0.69 -13.90 -6.48
N PHE A 164 -0.85 -14.60 -7.61
CA PHE A 164 -2.15 -15.11 -8.04
C PHE A 164 -2.72 -16.19 -7.10
N ARG A 165 -1.94 -16.75 -6.17
CA ARG A 165 -2.44 -17.77 -5.23
C ARG A 165 -3.49 -17.18 -4.30
N ASN A 166 -3.34 -15.93 -3.88
CA ASN A 166 -4.31 -15.25 -2.99
C ASN A 166 -5.57 -14.73 -3.71
N GLU A 167 -5.58 -14.65 -5.04
CA GLU A 167 -6.83 -14.47 -5.80
C GLU A 167 -7.64 -15.77 -5.94
N GLY A 168 -7.04 -16.92 -5.57
CA GLY A 168 -7.62 -18.26 -5.71
C GLY A 168 -7.79 -19.06 -4.41
N VAL A 169 -7.31 -18.56 -3.25
CA VAL A 169 -7.69 -19.14 -1.95
C VAL A 169 -9.03 -18.53 -1.54
N PRO A 170 -10.15 -19.28 -1.59
CA PRO A 170 -11.34 -18.84 -0.90
C PRO A 170 -10.97 -18.68 0.58
N LEU A 171 -11.14 -17.48 1.13
CA LEU A 171 -11.39 -17.34 2.55
C LEU A 171 -12.47 -18.36 2.89
N GLU A 172 -12.10 -19.42 3.59
CA GLU A 172 -13.05 -20.45 3.99
C GLU A 172 -14.12 -19.81 4.86
N ASN A 173 -15.30 -19.69 4.25
CA ASN A 173 -16.64 -19.65 4.80
C ASN A 173 -17.14 -18.35 5.45
N LYS A 174 -18.03 -17.65 4.72
CA LYS A 174 -19.50 -17.73 4.96
C LYS A 174 -20.31 -17.07 3.82
N SER A 175 -21.09 -17.92 3.14
CA SER A 175 -22.22 -17.65 2.24
C SER A 175 -22.09 -16.57 1.16
N GLY A 176 -21.70 -17.01 -0.04
CA GLY A 176 -21.83 -16.22 -1.27
C GLY A 176 -20.97 -16.79 -2.39
N GLY A 177 -21.40 -17.90 -2.99
CA GLY A 177 -20.64 -18.59 -4.03
C GLY A 177 -20.38 -17.72 -5.26
N LYS A 178 -19.21 -17.07 -5.33
CA LYS A 178 -18.68 -16.57 -6.59
C LYS A 178 -18.07 -17.75 -7.35
N LYS A 179 -18.85 -18.34 -8.25
CA LYS A 179 -18.33 -19.23 -9.29
C LYS A 179 -17.20 -18.48 -10.02
N VAL A 180 -16.04 -19.11 -10.13
CA VAL A 180 -14.99 -18.70 -11.06
C VAL A 180 -15.63 -18.66 -12.45
N VAL A 181 -15.88 -17.46 -12.96
CA VAL A 181 -16.43 -17.29 -14.30
C VAL A 181 -15.26 -17.50 -15.26
N GLU A 182 -15.14 -18.71 -15.81
CA GLU A 182 -14.31 -18.94 -16.99
C GLU A 182 -14.75 -17.95 -18.07
N LYS A 183 -13.88 -17.00 -18.41
CA LYS A 183 -14.13 -16.08 -19.52
C LYS A 183 -14.18 -16.92 -20.80
N PRO A 184 -15.25 -16.82 -21.62
CA PRO A 184 -15.29 -17.54 -22.89
C PRO A 184 -14.13 -17.09 -23.78
N GLN A 185 -13.42 -18.05 -24.36
CA GLN A 185 -12.35 -17.77 -25.31
C GLN A 185 -12.95 -17.11 -26.55
N GLN A 186 -12.57 -15.85 -26.81
CA GLN A 186 -13.00 -15.12 -27.99
C GLN A 186 -12.24 -15.63 -29.22
N HIS A 187 -12.95 -16.32 -30.10
CA HIS A 187 -12.44 -16.76 -31.39
C HIS A 187 -12.97 -15.83 -32.50
N ALA A 188 -12.18 -15.65 -33.54
CA ALA A 188 -12.56 -14.87 -34.71
C ALA A 188 -12.43 -15.72 -35.98
N HIS A 189 -13.39 -15.59 -36.88
CA HIS A 189 -13.29 -16.12 -38.24
C HIS A 189 -12.81 -15.00 -39.17
N MET A 190 -11.76 -15.24 -39.98
CA MET A 190 -11.21 -14.20 -40.85
C MET A 190 -10.73 -14.78 -42.19
N PRO A 191 -10.97 -14.06 -43.31
CA PRO A 191 -10.37 -14.38 -44.61
C PRO A 191 -8.82 -14.37 -44.56
N PRO A 192 -8.14 -15.39 -45.11
CA PRO A 192 -6.67 -15.49 -45.12
C PRO A 192 -5.97 -14.25 -45.70
N GLU A 193 -6.50 -13.66 -46.76
CA GLU A 193 -5.89 -12.51 -47.46
C GLU A 193 -5.76 -11.24 -46.61
N LEU A 194 -6.45 -11.18 -45.47
CA LEU A 194 -6.39 -10.05 -44.53
C LEU A 194 -5.29 -10.21 -43.48
N LEU A 195 -4.56 -11.33 -43.51
CA LEU A 195 -3.61 -11.73 -42.49
C LEU A 195 -2.21 -11.77 -43.08
N VAL A 196 -1.28 -11.09 -42.42
CA VAL A 196 0.16 -11.18 -42.68
C VAL A 196 0.70 -12.35 -41.86
N GLY A 197 1.20 -13.36 -42.54
CA GLY A 197 1.86 -14.52 -41.93
C GLY A 197 3.21 -14.14 -41.32
N ILE A 198 3.41 -14.48 -40.05
CA ILE A 198 4.70 -14.43 -39.37
C ILE A 198 5.09 -15.88 -39.09
N ASN A 199 6.26 -16.30 -39.58
CA ASN A 199 6.76 -17.66 -39.46
C ASN A 199 7.28 -17.98 -38.04
N ILE A 200 6.42 -17.78 -37.05
CA ILE A 200 6.66 -17.95 -35.62
C ILE A 200 5.49 -18.74 -35.04
N ASN A 201 5.81 -19.73 -34.20
CA ASN A 201 4.80 -20.49 -33.47
C ASN A 201 4.25 -19.67 -32.28
N THR A 202 2.96 -19.86 -31.99
CA THR A 202 2.26 -19.37 -30.80
C THR A 202 3.02 -19.60 -29.48
N GLU A 203 3.83 -20.65 -29.34
CA GLU A 203 4.68 -20.86 -28.15
C GLU A 203 5.68 -19.73 -27.91
N ILE A 204 6.34 -19.26 -28.98
CA ILE A 204 7.27 -18.13 -28.91
C ILE A 204 6.51 -16.86 -28.52
N LEU A 205 5.30 -16.66 -29.07
CA LEU A 205 4.43 -15.53 -28.70
C LEU A 205 4.07 -15.55 -27.21
N LYS A 206 3.82 -16.73 -26.62
CA LYS A 206 3.52 -16.85 -25.18
C LYS A 206 4.69 -16.37 -24.32
N SER A 207 5.92 -16.69 -24.71
CA SER A 207 7.13 -16.24 -23.99
C SER A 207 7.26 -14.71 -23.96
N PHE A 208 6.83 -14.01 -25.02
CA PHE A 208 6.81 -12.55 -25.04
C PHE A 208 5.85 -11.92 -24.04
N TYR A 209 4.77 -12.60 -23.63
CA TYR A 209 3.87 -12.10 -22.58
C TYR A 209 4.52 -12.12 -21.18
N LEU A 210 5.53 -12.97 -20.98
CA LEU A 210 6.30 -13.03 -19.73
C LEU A 210 7.32 -11.89 -19.63
N LEU A 211 7.81 -11.43 -20.78
CA LEU A 211 8.97 -10.56 -20.89
C LEU A 211 8.85 -9.24 -20.11
N PRO A 212 7.74 -8.49 -20.17
CA PRO A 212 7.62 -7.24 -19.41
C PRO A 212 7.84 -7.42 -17.90
N SER A 213 7.23 -8.46 -17.32
CA SER A 213 7.34 -8.75 -15.88
C SER A 213 8.75 -9.22 -15.51
N LEU A 214 9.35 -10.08 -16.34
CA LEU A 214 10.72 -10.54 -16.15
C LEU A 214 11.72 -9.38 -16.21
N MET A 215 11.63 -8.54 -17.24
CA MET A 215 12.54 -7.42 -17.44
C MET A 215 12.39 -6.39 -16.31
N HIS A 216 11.16 -6.12 -15.87
CA HIS A 216 10.93 -5.26 -14.72
C HIS A 216 11.55 -5.82 -13.43
N ARG A 217 11.48 -7.13 -13.21
CA ARG A 217 12.14 -7.78 -12.05
C ARG A 217 13.66 -7.71 -12.13
N ILE A 218 14.23 -7.97 -13.30
CA ILE A 218 15.68 -7.88 -13.54
C ILE A 218 16.17 -6.45 -13.28
N GLU A 219 15.50 -5.45 -13.87
CA GLU A 219 15.79 -4.03 -13.64
C GLU A 219 15.79 -3.70 -12.14
N SER A 220 14.74 -4.12 -11.42
CA SER A 220 14.59 -3.83 -10.00
C SER A 220 15.69 -4.49 -9.15
N LEU A 221 16.08 -5.73 -9.47
CA LEU A 221 17.19 -6.42 -8.81
C LEU A 221 18.55 -5.81 -9.14
N MET A 222 18.75 -5.34 -10.38
CA MET A 222 19.97 -4.67 -10.80
C MET A 222 20.13 -3.32 -10.08
N LEU A 223 19.05 -2.54 -9.95
CA LEU A 223 19.04 -1.30 -9.15
C LEU A 223 19.37 -1.57 -7.68
N ALA A 224 18.77 -2.59 -7.08
CA ALA A 224 19.09 -3.01 -5.72
C ALA A 224 20.56 -3.45 -5.57
N SER A 225 21.10 -4.17 -6.56
CA SER A 225 22.51 -4.57 -6.59
C SER A 225 23.44 -3.37 -6.73
N GLN A 226 23.09 -2.39 -7.56
CA GLN A 226 23.86 -1.16 -7.76
C GLN A 226 23.94 -0.36 -6.45
N LEU A 227 22.80 -0.17 -5.76
CA LEU A 227 22.76 0.51 -4.47
C LEU A 227 23.62 -0.23 -3.43
N ARG A 228 23.52 -1.56 -3.37
CA ARG A 228 24.34 -2.37 -2.48
C ARG A 228 25.83 -2.14 -2.75
N ASP A 229 26.25 -2.17 -4.01
CA ASP A 229 27.64 -1.98 -4.38
C ASP A 229 28.12 -0.54 -4.06
N GLU A 230 27.25 0.45 -4.20
CA GLU A 230 27.51 1.84 -3.78
C GLU A 230 27.78 1.93 -2.27
N ILE A 231 26.95 1.30 -1.45
CA ILE A 231 27.14 1.24 0.00
C ILE A 231 28.43 0.50 0.36
N SER A 232 28.73 -0.61 -0.32
CA SER A 232 29.92 -1.43 -0.04
C SER A 232 31.24 -0.73 -0.34
N ARG A 233 31.33 0.10 -1.39
CA ARG A 233 32.54 0.86 -1.73
C ARG A 233 32.98 1.84 -0.62
N HIS A 234 32.08 2.24 0.27
CA HIS A 234 32.36 3.13 1.39
C HIS A 234 32.81 2.41 2.69
N GLY A 235 33.28 1.16 2.59
CA GLY A 235 33.84 0.39 3.71
C GLY A 235 32.89 -0.64 4.31
N CYS A 236 31.73 -0.88 3.70
CA CYS A 236 30.73 -1.86 4.15
C CYS A 236 30.85 -3.19 3.38
N ASN A 237 31.84 -4.02 3.69
CA ASN A 237 32.03 -5.32 3.03
C ASN A 237 31.12 -6.42 3.61
N PHE A 238 29.82 -6.15 3.73
CA PHE A 238 28.82 -7.14 4.13
C PHE A 238 28.12 -7.69 2.89
N ASN A 239 28.04 -9.02 2.77
CA ASN A 239 27.38 -9.67 1.65
C ASN A 239 25.85 -9.72 1.86
N ILE A 240 25.18 -8.58 1.66
CA ILE A 240 23.72 -8.50 1.76
C ILE A 240 23.08 -8.96 0.45
N SER A 241 22.01 -9.75 0.53
CA SER A 241 21.30 -10.24 -0.65
C SER A 241 20.60 -9.09 -1.38
N SER A 242 20.76 -8.99 -2.71
CA SER A 242 20.08 -7.97 -3.52
C SER A 242 18.55 -8.09 -3.45
N SER A 243 18.03 -9.30 -3.18
CA SER A 243 16.60 -9.49 -2.94
C SER A 243 16.11 -8.82 -1.66
N LEU A 244 16.92 -8.81 -0.60
CA LEU A 244 16.61 -8.15 0.67
C LEU A 244 16.70 -6.63 0.53
N ILE A 245 17.67 -6.13 -0.25
CA ILE A 245 17.74 -4.70 -0.60
C ILE A 245 16.53 -4.31 -1.46
N LEU A 246 16.11 -5.14 -2.41
CA LEU A 246 14.91 -4.88 -3.21
C LEU A 246 13.65 -4.84 -2.33
N GLU A 247 13.51 -5.77 -1.38
CA GLU A 247 12.42 -5.74 -0.39
C GLU A 247 12.43 -4.41 0.38
N ALA A 248 13.60 -3.97 0.80
CA ALA A 248 13.76 -2.72 1.53
C ALA A 248 13.41 -1.46 0.73
N LEU A 249 13.45 -1.54 -0.60
CA LEU A 249 13.15 -0.45 -1.55
C LEU A 249 11.72 -0.46 -2.07
N THR A 250 10.90 -1.46 -1.73
CA THR A 250 9.58 -1.69 -2.35
C THR A 250 8.44 -1.35 -1.40
N THR A 251 7.57 -0.41 -1.79
CA THR A 251 6.42 -0.01 -0.95
C THR A 251 5.21 -0.90 -1.18
N LEU A 252 4.24 -0.87 -0.24
CA LEU A 252 2.96 -1.57 -0.40
C LEU A 252 2.19 -1.15 -1.67
N ARG A 253 2.44 0.05 -2.22
CA ARG A 253 1.80 0.52 -3.46
C ARG A 253 2.22 -0.26 -4.71
N CYS A 254 3.31 -1.02 -4.64
CA CYS A 254 3.75 -1.88 -5.72
C CYS A 254 2.87 -3.13 -5.91
N ASN A 255 2.07 -3.51 -4.89
CA ASN A 255 1.26 -4.73 -4.87
C ASN A 255 2.08 -6.01 -5.14
N GLU A 256 3.29 -6.07 -4.59
CA GLU A 256 4.14 -7.27 -4.64
C GLU A 256 3.92 -8.17 -3.43
N SER A 257 4.45 -9.39 -3.48
CA SER A 257 4.36 -10.36 -2.37
C SER A 257 5.23 -10.00 -1.15
N PHE A 258 6.01 -8.91 -1.24
CA PHE A 258 6.89 -8.43 -0.19
C PHE A 258 6.85 -6.90 -0.15
N SER A 259 7.26 -6.31 0.98
CA SER A 259 7.27 -4.86 1.17
C SER A 259 8.27 -4.46 2.25
N MET A 260 8.67 -3.19 2.23
CA MET A 260 9.61 -2.62 3.19
C MET A 260 9.09 -2.56 4.63
N GLU A 261 7.77 -2.62 4.87
CA GLU A 261 7.13 -2.32 6.16
C GLU A 261 7.67 -3.16 7.34
N ARG A 262 7.94 -4.45 7.12
CA ARG A 262 8.50 -5.32 8.18
C ARG A 262 9.95 -4.95 8.50
N LEU A 263 10.71 -4.56 7.49
CA LEU A 263 12.10 -4.12 7.64
C LEU A 263 12.15 -2.71 8.23
N GLU A 264 11.22 -1.83 7.88
CA GLU A 264 11.02 -0.50 8.49
C GLU A 264 10.80 -0.66 9.99
N LEU A 265 9.85 -1.51 10.39
CA LEU A 265 9.54 -1.75 11.80
C LEU A 265 10.77 -2.16 12.61
N LEU A 266 11.54 -3.13 12.09
CA LEU A 266 12.77 -3.60 12.73
C LEU A 266 13.88 -2.54 12.69
N GLY A 267 14.03 -1.86 11.56
CA GLY A 267 15.03 -0.83 11.33
C GLY A 267 14.86 0.42 12.20
N ASP A 268 13.61 0.84 12.45
CA ASP A 268 13.24 1.88 13.40
C ASP A 268 13.75 1.55 14.81
N SER A 269 13.47 0.33 15.29
CA SER A 269 13.95 -0.14 16.58
C SER A 269 15.47 -0.28 16.65
N VAL A 270 16.12 -0.78 15.59
CA VAL A 270 17.60 -0.90 15.50
C VAL A 270 18.26 0.48 15.49
N LEU A 271 17.70 1.45 14.76
CA LEU A 271 18.18 2.83 14.72
C LEU A 271 18.09 3.49 16.09
N LYS A 272 16.93 3.39 16.75
CA LYS A 272 16.73 3.92 18.12
C LYS A 272 17.71 3.29 19.10
N TYR A 273 17.88 1.96 19.05
CA TYR A 273 18.84 1.23 19.87
C TYR A 273 20.27 1.73 19.66
N ALA A 274 20.76 1.77 18.43
CA ALA A 274 22.13 2.18 18.13
C ALA A 274 22.42 3.62 18.57
N VAL A 275 21.49 4.54 18.29
CA VAL A 275 21.60 5.95 18.70
C VAL A 275 21.52 6.08 20.22
N SER A 276 20.62 5.37 20.90
CA SER A 276 20.52 5.36 22.36
C SER A 276 21.83 4.89 23.01
N CYS A 277 22.42 3.79 22.53
CA CYS A 277 23.71 3.29 23.01
C CYS A 277 24.82 4.35 22.85
N HIS A 278 24.92 4.93 21.66
CA HIS A 278 25.92 5.96 21.38
C HIS A 278 25.76 7.18 22.30
N LEU A 279 24.54 7.70 22.45
CA LEU A 279 24.27 8.88 23.27
C LEU A 279 24.48 8.63 24.76
N PHE A 280 24.09 7.45 25.26
CA PHE A 280 24.29 7.06 26.65
C PHE A 280 25.78 7.04 27.02
N LEU A 281 26.61 6.46 26.13
CA LEU A 281 28.06 6.34 26.35
C LEU A 281 28.80 7.67 26.15
N LYS A 282 28.47 8.43 25.08
CA LYS A 282 29.14 9.69 24.74
C LYS A 282 28.84 10.81 25.73
N TYR A 283 27.66 10.81 26.35
CA TYR A 283 27.21 11.88 27.25
C TYR A 283 26.88 11.37 28.67
N PRO A 284 27.88 11.00 29.49
CA PRO A 284 27.67 10.44 30.82
C PRO A 284 26.98 11.39 31.81
N LYS A 285 27.01 12.71 31.55
CA LYS A 285 26.45 13.76 32.44
C LYS A 285 25.07 14.27 32.01
N LYS A 286 24.54 13.83 30.87
CA LYS A 286 23.20 14.25 30.42
C LYS A 286 22.14 13.34 31.05
N HIS A 287 21.01 13.93 31.42
CA HIS A 287 19.84 13.22 31.94
C HIS A 287 18.95 12.71 30.80
N GLU A 288 18.01 11.83 31.13
CA GLU A 288 17.06 11.18 30.19
C GLU A 288 16.45 12.18 29.20
N GLY A 289 15.79 13.24 29.67
CA GLY A 289 15.09 14.18 28.78
C GLY A 289 15.99 14.87 27.76
N GLN A 290 17.25 15.16 28.12
CA GLN A 290 18.25 15.67 27.18
C GLN A 290 18.65 14.62 26.14
N LEU A 291 18.86 13.37 26.56
CA LEU A 291 19.22 12.26 25.67
C LEU A 291 18.07 11.94 24.72
N SER A 292 16.84 11.87 25.22
CA SER A 292 15.60 11.68 24.45
C SER A 292 15.38 12.79 23.44
N SER A 293 15.64 14.06 23.80
CA SER A 293 15.57 15.18 22.86
C SER A 293 16.60 15.06 21.72
N ILE A 294 17.86 14.71 22.03
CA ILE A 294 18.90 14.51 21.02
C ILE A 294 18.55 13.31 20.12
N ARG A 295 18.14 12.17 20.71
CA ARG A 295 17.69 10.98 19.99
C ARG A 295 16.57 11.33 19.02
N SER A 296 15.52 12.02 19.48
CA SER A 296 14.39 12.43 18.66
C SER A 296 14.80 13.33 17.49
N ASN A 297 15.77 14.22 17.67
CA ASN A 297 16.26 15.07 16.58
C ASN A 297 16.99 14.26 15.49
N ILE A 298 17.73 13.22 15.88
CA ILE A 298 18.46 12.35 14.96
C ILE A 298 17.51 11.40 14.21
N VAL A 299 16.56 10.79 14.91
CA VAL A 299 15.69 9.74 14.36
C VAL A 299 14.38 10.26 13.75
N CYS A 300 14.09 11.56 13.84
CA CYS A 300 12.85 12.09 13.26
C CYS A 300 12.78 11.92 11.74
N ASN A 301 11.57 11.72 11.21
CA ASN A 301 11.33 11.50 9.78
C ASN A 301 11.92 12.61 8.89
N SER A 302 11.94 13.87 9.36
CA SER A 302 12.55 14.97 8.61
C SER A 302 14.07 14.86 8.52
N ALA A 303 14.74 14.37 9.56
CA ALA A 303 16.19 14.13 9.53
C ALA A 303 16.49 12.93 8.62
N LEU A 304 15.76 11.82 8.79
CA LEU A 304 15.92 10.62 7.96
C LEU A 304 15.64 10.89 6.47
N HIS A 305 14.60 11.67 6.17
CA HIS A 305 14.33 12.13 4.81
C HIS A 305 15.53 12.88 4.23
N LYS A 306 16.11 13.85 4.97
CA LYS A 306 17.29 14.59 4.52
C LYS A 306 18.49 13.68 4.26
N LEU A 307 18.74 12.71 5.14
CA LEU A 307 19.82 11.74 4.96
C LEU A 307 19.59 10.88 3.70
N GLY A 308 18.36 10.40 3.50
CA GLY A 308 17.99 9.62 2.32
C GLY A 308 18.11 10.41 1.03
N THR A 309 17.66 11.67 1.00
CA THR A 309 17.79 12.54 -0.18
C THR A 309 19.23 12.90 -0.49
N ASN A 310 20.07 13.11 0.53
CA ASN A 310 21.51 13.36 0.36
C ASN A 310 22.25 12.17 -0.27
N ARG A 311 21.71 10.95 -0.08
CA ARG A 311 22.19 9.71 -0.70
C ARG A 311 21.42 9.30 -1.95
N ARG A 312 20.54 10.17 -2.47
CA ARG A 312 19.73 9.93 -3.67
C ARG A 312 18.89 8.64 -3.62
N LEU A 313 18.47 8.21 -2.43
CA LEU A 313 17.70 6.97 -2.27
C LEU A 313 16.38 6.97 -3.05
N GLN A 314 15.80 8.15 -3.28
CA GLN A 314 14.57 8.32 -4.07
C GLN A 314 14.68 7.79 -5.50
N GLU A 315 15.89 7.65 -6.06
CA GLU A 315 16.11 7.08 -7.39
C GLU A 315 15.90 5.55 -7.43
N TYR A 316 16.10 4.89 -6.29
CA TYR A 316 16.05 3.44 -6.15
C TYR A 316 14.68 2.92 -5.66
N VAL A 317 13.91 3.75 -4.94
CA VAL A 317 12.62 3.33 -4.34
C VAL A 317 11.58 3.02 -5.41
N ARG A 318 10.89 1.88 -5.24
CA ARG A 318 9.75 1.44 -6.05
C ARG A 318 8.46 1.78 -5.31
N ASP A 319 7.64 2.62 -5.91
CA ASP A 319 6.47 3.21 -5.24
C ASP A 319 5.14 3.11 -6.03
N CYS A 320 5.11 2.27 -7.05
CA CYS A 320 3.94 2.08 -7.89
C CYS A 320 3.84 0.65 -8.42
N ALA A 321 2.60 0.19 -8.60
CA ALA A 321 2.31 -1.09 -9.21
C ALA A 321 2.79 -1.11 -10.67
N PHE A 322 3.44 -2.19 -11.05
CA PHE A 322 3.89 -2.40 -12.42
C PHE A 322 2.70 -2.59 -13.37
N ASP A 323 2.63 -1.77 -14.43
CA ASP A 323 1.69 -1.94 -15.54
C ASP A 323 2.43 -2.45 -16.80
N PRO A 324 2.38 -3.75 -17.10
CA PRO A 324 3.03 -4.35 -18.26
C PRO A 324 2.61 -3.75 -19.60
N ARG A 325 1.42 -3.15 -19.69
CA ARG A 325 0.93 -2.54 -20.94
C ARG A 325 1.72 -1.29 -21.30
N ARG A 326 2.28 -0.62 -20.29
CA ARG A 326 3.11 0.57 -20.48
C ARG A 326 4.57 0.21 -20.77
N TRP A 327 4.99 -1.00 -20.42
CA TRP A 327 6.35 -1.44 -20.66
C TRP A 327 6.66 -1.45 -22.16
N ALA A 328 7.78 -0.84 -22.51
CA ALA A 328 8.34 -0.87 -23.85
C ALA A 328 9.82 -1.21 -23.73
N ALA A 329 10.34 -1.94 -24.73
CA ALA A 329 11.77 -2.17 -24.80
C ALA A 329 12.52 -0.83 -24.93
N PRO A 330 13.74 -0.73 -24.37
CA PRO A 330 14.63 0.40 -24.58
C PRO A 330 14.65 0.92 -26.03
N GLY A 331 14.45 2.22 -26.22
CA GLY A 331 14.41 2.86 -27.54
C GLY A 331 13.08 2.74 -28.30
N GLN A 332 12.08 2.03 -27.76
CA GLN A 332 10.74 1.97 -28.35
C GLN A 332 9.73 2.86 -27.62
N ARG A 333 8.73 3.35 -28.35
CA ARG A 333 7.61 4.11 -27.78
C ARG A 333 6.52 3.15 -27.33
N THR A 334 6.00 3.37 -26.13
CA THR A 334 4.84 2.63 -25.66
C THR A 334 3.60 2.95 -26.50
N ILE A 335 2.75 1.94 -26.70
CA ILE A 335 1.43 2.09 -27.35
C ILE A 335 0.45 2.82 -26.41
N TRP A 336 0.77 2.86 -25.11
CA TRP A 336 -0.04 3.47 -24.06
C TRP A 336 0.73 4.64 -23.41
N PRO A 337 0.93 5.76 -24.13
CA PRO A 337 1.71 6.88 -23.63
C PRO A 337 1.02 7.56 -22.45
N SER A 338 1.85 8.01 -21.51
CA SER A 338 1.50 8.93 -20.44
C SER A 338 2.35 10.20 -20.61
N PRO A 339 1.88 11.17 -21.41
CA PRO A 339 2.61 12.42 -21.63
C PRO A 339 2.89 13.12 -20.30
N CYS A 340 4.00 13.87 -20.25
CA CYS A 340 4.35 14.64 -19.08
C CYS A 340 3.66 16.01 -19.13
N ASP A 341 2.50 16.12 -18.48
CA ASP A 341 1.75 17.37 -18.35
C ASP A 341 2.11 18.14 -17.06
N HIS A 342 3.20 17.76 -16.39
CA HIS A 342 3.57 18.27 -15.06
C HIS A 342 4.30 19.62 -15.09
N GLY A 343 4.63 20.16 -16.28
CA GLY A 343 5.30 21.45 -16.43
C GLY A 343 6.75 21.50 -15.93
N LEU A 344 7.39 20.33 -15.72
CA LEU A 344 8.78 20.21 -15.28
C LEU A 344 9.65 19.67 -16.43
N GLU A 345 10.59 20.48 -16.91
CA GLU A 345 11.59 20.07 -17.92
C GLU A 345 12.88 19.51 -17.30
N MET A 346 12.96 19.45 -15.97
CA MET A 346 14.15 19.02 -15.24
C MET A 346 14.29 17.48 -15.25
N THR A 347 15.49 16.98 -15.52
CA THR A 347 15.84 15.55 -15.45
C THR A 347 16.30 15.09 -14.07
N GLU A 348 16.66 16.02 -13.19
CA GLU A 348 17.15 15.73 -11.84
C GLU A 348 16.11 16.11 -10.78
N VAL A 349 16.17 15.44 -9.62
CA VAL A 349 15.31 15.76 -8.47
C VAL A 349 15.75 17.11 -7.91
N PRO A 350 14.87 18.13 -7.87
CA PRO A 350 15.20 19.39 -7.23
C PRO A 350 15.38 19.14 -5.72
N LEU A 351 16.62 19.21 -5.25
CA LEU A 351 16.98 19.00 -3.84
C LEU A 351 16.80 20.28 -3.00
N ASP A 352 16.70 21.43 -3.66
CA ASP A 352 16.40 22.71 -2.99
C ASP A 352 14.91 22.76 -2.60
N ASP A 353 14.59 23.42 -1.49
CA ASP A 353 13.22 23.66 -0.95
C ASP A 353 12.34 24.54 -1.88
N ILE A 354 12.54 24.48 -3.19
CA ILE A 354 11.73 25.13 -4.21
C ILE A 354 10.38 24.41 -4.22
N LYS A 355 9.42 25.00 -3.51
CA LYS A 355 8.02 24.57 -3.56
C LYS A 355 7.46 24.91 -4.94
N TYR A 356 7.35 23.91 -5.81
CA TYR A 356 6.64 24.04 -7.07
C TYR A 356 5.13 24.07 -6.78
N TYR A 357 4.50 25.21 -7.01
CA TYR A 357 3.05 25.37 -6.95
C TYR A 357 2.50 25.15 -8.36
N GLY A 358 2.03 23.93 -8.66
CA GLY A 358 1.17 23.72 -9.82
C GLY A 358 -0.19 24.38 -9.58
N GLU A 359 -0.75 25.01 -10.61
CA GLU A 359 -2.07 25.66 -10.55
C GLU A 359 -3.22 24.65 -10.29
N ASP A 360 -3.00 23.36 -10.60
CA ASP A 360 -3.94 22.26 -10.36
C ASP A 360 -3.49 21.29 -9.25
N LYS A 361 -4.26 21.23 -8.16
CA LYS A 361 -4.03 20.37 -6.98
C LYS A 361 -4.37 18.88 -7.18
N LYS A 362 -4.34 18.33 -8.40
CA LYS A 362 -4.38 16.86 -8.60
C LYS A 362 -2.95 16.31 -8.53
N LEU A 363 -2.37 16.30 -7.33
CA LEU A 363 -1.06 15.71 -7.09
C LEU A 363 -1.17 14.18 -7.23
N MET A 364 -0.87 13.65 -8.41
CA MET A 364 -1.00 12.22 -8.73
C MET A 364 0.18 11.44 -8.16
N LEU A 365 0.13 11.14 -6.86
CA LEU A 365 1.09 10.27 -6.19
C LEU A 365 1.16 8.90 -6.88
N GLY A 366 2.39 8.37 -7.05
CA GLY A 366 2.61 7.01 -7.55
C GLY A 366 2.34 6.80 -9.05
N LYS A 367 2.13 7.85 -9.86
CA LYS A 367 2.09 7.72 -11.33
C LYS A 367 3.37 8.28 -11.96
N ALA A 368 4.08 7.43 -12.69
CA ALA A 368 5.23 7.84 -13.49
C ALA A 368 4.78 8.30 -14.88
N CYS A 369 5.22 9.48 -15.35
CA CYS A 369 5.08 9.86 -16.75
C CYS A 369 6.13 9.18 -17.63
N ASP A 370 6.02 9.33 -18.94
CA ASP A 370 6.96 8.74 -19.91
C ASP A 370 8.37 9.38 -19.87
N LEU A 371 8.51 10.57 -19.27
CA LEU A 371 9.81 11.20 -18.96
C LEU A 371 10.42 10.70 -17.64
N GLY A 372 9.75 9.79 -16.93
CA GLY A 372 10.26 9.20 -15.70
C GLY A 372 10.02 10.03 -14.44
N HIS A 373 9.34 11.18 -14.51
CA HIS A 373 8.97 11.95 -13.31
C HIS A 373 8.03 11.16 -12.41
N ARG A 374 8.33 11.15 -11.11
CA ARG A 374 7.58 10.45 -10.07
C ARG A 374 7.41 11.35 -8.86
N TRP A 375 6.22 11.34 -8.29
CA TRP A 375 5.91 12.04 -7.05
C TRP A 375 5.80 11.05 -5.90
N MET A 376 6.58 11.30 -4.86
CA MET A 376 6.66 10.45 -3.67
C MET A 376 6.49 11.30 -2.40
N LEU A 377 5.92 10.71 -1.37
CA LEU A 377 5.83 11.35 -0.06
C LEU A 377 7.18 11.31 0.65
N SER A 378 7.58 12.40 1.31
CA SER A 378 8.80 12.45 2.12
C SER A 378 8.89 11.34 3.16
N LYS A 379 7.74 10.93 3.73
CA LYS A 379 7.67 9.81 4.67
C LYS A 379 8.16 8.49 4.02
N THR A 380 7.87 8.24 2.75
CA THR A 380 8.34 7.04 2.04
C THR A 380 9.88 6.94 2.03
N ILE A 381 10.58 8.07 1.93
CA ILE A 381 12.04 8.10 1.94
C ILE A 381 12.57 7.84 3.35
N SER A 382 11.95 8.42 4.38
CA SER A 382 12.35 8.13 5.77
C SER A 382 12.14 6.66 6.12
N ASP A 383 11.01 6.10 5.72
CA ASP A 383 10.65 4.70 5.98
C ASP A 383 11.60 3.76 5.20
N CYS A 384 11.99 4.14 3.99
CA CYS A 384 13.02 3.43 3.22
C CYS A 384 14.39 3.44 3.91
N VAL A 385 14.79 4.54 4.55
CA VAL A 385 16.05 4.61 5.31
C VAL A 385 16.03 3.63 6.48
N GLU A 386 14.94 3.61 7.25
CA GLU A 386 14.75 2.65 8.36
C GLU A 386 14.74 1.22 7.83
N SER A 387 14.00 0.96 6.76
CA SER A 387 13.95 -0.33 6.11
C SER A 387 15.31 -0.85 5.64
N LEU A 388 16.16 0.01 5.05
CA LEU A 388 17.52 -0.38 4.68
C LEU A 388 18.37 -0.72 5.91
N ILE A 389 18.21 0.01 7.02
CA ILE A 389 18.85 -0.32 8.31
C ILE A 389 18.38 -1.71 8.79
N GLY A 390 17.08 -1.98 8.71
CA GLY A 390 16.51 -3.30 9.00
C GLY A 390 17.08 -4.40 8.12
N ALA A 391 17.19 -4.17 6.81
CA ALA A 391 17.78 -5.11 5.84
C ALA A 391 19.24 -5.44 6.16
N TYR A 392 20.06 -4.43 6.48
CA TYR A 392 21.45 -4.64 6.86
C TYR A 392 21.57 -5.36 8.20
N TYR A 393 20.69 -5.08 9.16
CA TYR A 393 20.62 -5.81 10.42
C TYR A 393 20.27 -7.28 10.22
N VAL A 394 19.26 -7.60 9.40
CA VAL A 394 18.86 -8.97 9.09
C VAL A 394 19.95 -9.73 8.31
N GLY A 395 20.58 -9.07 7.33
CA GLY A 395 21.56 -9.71 6.46
C GLY A 395 22.98 -9.82 7.05
N GLY A 396 23.37 -8.92 7.94
CA GLY A 396 24.75 -8.83 8.45
C GLY A 396 24.90 -8.46 9.92
N GLY A 397 23.80 -8.43 10.69
CA GLY A 397 23.79 -8.12 12.11
C GLY A 397 24.05 -6.64 12.43
N LEU A 398 24.29 -6.35 13.71
CA LEU A 398 24.47 -4.99 14.21
C LEU A 398 25.61 -4.23 13.51
N ASN A 399 26.75 -4.89 13.24
CA ASN A 399 27.90 -4.26 12.61
C ASN A 399 27.60 -3.78 11.17
N ALA A 400 26.79 -4.55 10.43
CA ALA A 400 26.34 -4.17 9.10
C ALA A 400 25.40 -2.97 9.17
N ALA A 401 24.45 -2.98 10.11
CA ALA A 401 23.54 -1.85 10.33
C ALA A 401 24.29 -0.57 10.74
N LEU A 402 25.27 -0.66 11.65
CA LEU A 402 26.11 0.47 12.06
C LEU A 402 26.93 1.05 10.89
N SER A 403 27.44 0.17 10.02
CA SER A 403 28.20 0.59 8.84
C SER A 403 27.30 1.29 7.81
N LEU A 404 26.06 0.82 7.62
CA LEU A 404 25.06 1.53 6.83
C LEU A 404 24.68 2.88 7.46
N MET A 405 24.44 2.94 8.77
CA MET A 405 24.16 4.19 9.48
C MET A 405 25.29 5.21 9.28
N LYS A 406 26.54 4.77 9.37
CA LYS A 406 27.71 5.61 9.07
C LYS A 406 27.72 6.11 7.63
N TRP A 407 27.38 5.24 6.67
CA TRP A 407 27.23 5.64 5.27
C TRP A 407 26.09 6.67 5.10
N LEU A 408 24.95 6.50 5.77
CA LEU A 408 23.86 7.49 5.75
C LEU A 408 24.27 8.83 6.40
N GLY A 409 25.24 8.82 7.31
CA GLY A 409 25.69 10.00 8.07
C GLY A 409 25.11 10.09 9.48
N VAL A 410 24.62 8.98 10.04
CA VAL A 410 24.16 8.88 11.43
C VAL A 410 25.34 8.55 12.34
N GLU A 411 25.61 9.39 13.33
CA GLU A 411 26.61 9.11 14.37
C GLU A 411 26.07 8.10 15.39
N ALA A 412 26.47 6.83 15.25
CA ALA A 412 26.06 5.74 16.15
C ALA A 412 27.21 4.79 16.53
N GLU A 413 28.46 5.26 16.48
CA GLU A 413 29.63 4.41 16.77
C GLU A 413 29.70 4.05 18.27
N ILE A 414 29.97 2.78 18.57
CA ILE A 414 30.04 2.25 19.94
C ILE A 414 31.50 2.00 20.30
N GLU A 415 32.07 2.88 21.13
CA GLU A 415 33.42 2.73 21.65
C GLU A 415 33.44 1.85 22.91
N HIS A 416 34.14 0.71 22.84
CA HIS A 416 34.16 -0.27 23.94
C HIS A 416 34.82 0.29 25.22
N SER A 417 35.76 1.24 25.08
CA SER A 417 36.40 1.92 26.22
C SER A 417 35.42 2.70 27.09
N LEU A 418 34.36 3.26 26.49
CA LEU A 418 33.35 4.03 27.22
C LEU A 418 32.45 3.11 28.08
N ILE A 419 32.32 1.84 27.69
CA ILE A 419 31.57 0.84 28.46
C ILE A 419 32.33 0.56 29.77
N ASP A 420 33.63 0.30 29.69
CA ASP A 420 34.45 0.05 30.87
C ASP A 420 34.48 1.28 31.81
N GLU A 421 34.43 2.50 31.25
CA GLU A 421 34.29 3.73 32.05
C GLU A 421 32.94 3.81 32.76
N ALA A 422 31.84 3.51 32.07
CA ALA A 422 30.51 3.46 32.69
C ALA A 422 30.43 2.44 33.83
N ILE A 423 30.98 1.23 33.63
CA ILE A 423 31.07 0.18 34.66
C ILE A 423 31.94 0.65 35.84
N LYS A 424 33.06 1.32 35.56
CA LYS A 424 33.94 1.86 36.60
C LYS A 424 33.25 2.93 37.45
N VAL A 425 32.50 3.83 36.82
CA VAL A 425 31.70 4.85 37.53
C VAL A 425 30.65 4.17 38.42
N ALA A 426 29.92 3.18 37.90
CA ALA A 426 28.93 2.44 38.67
C ALA A 426 29.55 1.66 39.85
N SER A 427 30.78 1.17 39.69
CA SER A 427 31.51 0.47 40.76
C SER A 427 31.80 1.35 41.97
N LEU A 428 31.86 2.68 41.80
CA LEU A 428 32.08 3.63 42.90
C LEU A 428 30.85 3.80 43.79
N TYR A 429 29.66 3.39 43.33
CA TYR A 429 28.42 3.48 44.10
C TYR A 429 28.34 2.43 45.23
N CYS A 430 29.20 1.40 45.18
CA CYS A 430 29.17 0.22 46.05
C CYS A 430 29.61 0.44 47.53
N TYR A 431 29.61 1.66 48.06
CA TYR A 431 29.88 1.95 49.49
C TYR A 431 28.61 2.21 50.32
N ALA A 432 27.43 1.80 49.84
CA ALA A 432 26.15 1.94 50.53
C ALA A 432 25.73 0.66 51.31
N PRO A 433 25.11 0.78 52.50
CA PRO A 433 24.99 -0.28 53.52
C PRO A 433 23.87 -1.33 53.30
N LYS A 434 23.50 -1.66 52.05
CA LYS A 434 22.33 -2.52 51.74
C LYS A 434 22.63 -3.73 50.83
N VAL A 435 23.60 -4.55 51.22
CA VAL A 435 24.00 -5.76 50.47
C VAL A 435 22.86 -6.80 50.40
N ASP A 436 21.98 -6.86 51.40
CA ASP A 436 20.91 -7.85 51.48
C ASP A 436 19.77 -7.62 50.47
N GLU A 437 19.40 -6.37 50.16
CA GLU A 437 18.35 -6.05 49.18
C GLU A 437 18.79 -6.42 47.74
N ILE A 438 20.06 -6.20 47.41
CA ILE A 438 20.65 -6.52 46.10
C ILE A 438 20.58 -8.02 45.82
N GLY A 439 20.98 -8.86 46.78
CA GLY A 439 20.97 -10.33 46.60
C GLY A 439 19.56 -10.91 46.40
N VAL A 440 18.54 -10.29 46.99
CA VAL A 440 17.13 -10.67 46.78
C VAL A 440 16.70 -10.39 45.33
N ILE A 441 17.01 -9.19 44.81
CA ILE A 441 16.63 -8.83 43.44
C ILE A 441 17.37 -9.71 42.42
N GLU A 442 18.67 -9.95 42.62
CA GLU A 442 19.47 -10.85 41.77
C GLU A 442 18.87 -12.27 41.69
N SER A 443 18.39 -12.78 42.83
CA SER A 443 17.72 -14.07 42.90
C SER A 443 16.37 -14.07 42.18
N LYS A 444 15.62 -12.95 42.24
CA LYS A 444 14.33 -12.79 41.55
C LYS A 444 14.48 -12.70 40.03
N ILE A 445 15.45 -11.93 39.54
CA ILE A 445 15.69 -11.77 38.09
C ILE A 445 16.51 -12.94 37.50
N GLY A 446 17.18 -13.73 38.34
CA GLY A 446 18.02 -14.85 37.90
C GLY A 446 19.33 -14.41 37.26
N TYR A 447 19.86 -13.25 37.63
CA TYR A 447 21.10 -12.67 37.10
C TYR A 447 21.96 -12.12 38.24
N LYS A 448 23.25 -12.48 38.23
CA LYS A 448 24.21 -12.01 39.23
C LYS A 448 25.11 -10.95 38.60
N PHE A 449 24.93 -9.70 39.01
CA PHE A 449 25.71 -8.57 38.52
C PHE A 449 27.18 -8.71 38.90
N CYS A 450 28.06 -8.40 37.94
CA CYS A 450 29.47 -8.18 38.21
C CYS A 450 29.64 -6.87 39.02
N THR A 451 28.93 -5.83 38.60
CA THR A 451 28.96 -4.50 39.24
C THR A 451 27.63 -4.17 39.90
N LYS A 452 27.54 -4.40 41.21
CA LYS A 452 26.31 -4.19 41.99
C LYS A 452 25.77 -2.76 41.95
N GLY A 453 26.65 -1.79 41.75
CA GLY A 453 26.26 -0.38 41.64
C GLY A 453 25.35 -0.07 40.46
N LEU A 454 25.40 -0.86 39.37
CA LEU A 454 24.47 -0.73 38.24
C LEU A 454 23.04 -1.09 38.65
N LEU A 455 22.88 -2.16 39.42
CA LEU A 455 21.59 -2.55 39.95
C LEU A 455 21.08 -1.53 40.98
N LEU A 456 21.96 -1.00 41.83
CA LEU A 456 21.61 0.05 42.78
C LEU A 456 21.13 1.32 42.06
N GLU A 457 21.81 1.74 41.00
CA GLU A 457 21.37 2.87 40.18
C GLU A 457 20.00 2.61 39.54
N ALA A 458 19.78 1.41 38.98
CA ALA A 458 18.53 1.04 38.33
C ALA A 458 17.31 1.05 39.26
N ILE A 459 17.49 0.74 40.54
CA ILE A 459 16.39 0.73 41.52
C ILE A 459 16.23 2.05 42.28
N THR A 460 17.05 3.08 41.98
CA THR A 460 17.02 4.35 42.71
C THR A 460 16.27 5.45 41.94
N HIS A 461 15.12 5.87 42.47
CA HIS A 461 14.36 6.99 41.93
C HIS A 461 15.03 8.35 42.26
N ALA A 462 14.80 9.36 41.43
CA ALA A 462 15.40 10.70 41.57
C ALA A 462 15.08 11.40 42.91
N THR A 463 14.02 10.97 43.61
CA THR A 463 13.64 11.46 44.94
C THR A 463 14.20 10.61 46.09
N GLY A 464 15.19 9.76 45.83
CA GLY A 464 15.76 8.83 46.81
C GLY A 464 16.32 9.49 48.08
N PRO A 465 16.47 8.73 49.17
CA PRO A 465 16.74 9.25 50.52
C PRO A 465 18.14 9.87 50.72
N GLU A 466 19.12 9.60 49.86
CA GLU A 466 20.47 10.16 49.98
C GLU A 466 20.61 11.48 49.19
N GLN A 467 20.16 12.58 49.79
CA GLN A 467 20.36 13.94 49.27
C GLN A 467 21.85 14.21 49.03
N GLY A 468 22.26 14.27 47.76
CA GLY A 468 23.64 14.52 47.32
C GLY A 468 24.26 13.42 46.45
N VAL A 469 23.56 12.30 46.27
CA VAL A 469 24.02 11.20 45.42
C VAL A 469 23.62 11.46 43.96
N GLY A 470 24.61 11.58 43.07
CA GLY A 470 24.44 12.01 41.69
C GLY A 470 24.01 10.92 40.69
N TYR A 471 23.38 9.83 41.13
CA TYR A 471 22.93 8.73 40.27
C TYR A 471 21.46 8.38 40.51
N CYS A 472 20.74 8.02 39.43
CA CYS A 472 19.34 7.59 39.47
C CYS A 472 19.02 6.77 38.20
N TYR A 473 17.91 6.04 38.21
CA TYR A 473 17.59 5.08 37.17
C TYR A 473 17.36 5.68 35.77
N GLN A 474 17.07 6.99 35.67
CA GLN A 474 16.56 7.64 34.45
C GLN A 474 17.48 7.44 33.23
N ARG A 475 18.81 7.43 33.42
CA ARG A 475 19.73 7.19 32.29
C ARG A 475 19.71 5.73 31.84
N LEU A 476 19.55 4.79 32.77
CA LEU A 476 19.45 3.37 32.48
C LEU A 476 18.08 3.02 31.87
N GLU A 477 17.01 3.70 32.30
CA GLU A 477 15.68 3.65 31.68
C GLU A 477 15.76 4.05 30.20
N PHE A 478 16.35 5.21 29.89
CA PHE A 478 16.57 5.66 28.50
C PHE A 478 17.23 4.61 27.61
N LEU A 479 18.24 3.91 28.14
CA LEU A 479 18.94 2.85 27.41
C LEU A 479 18.11 1.58 27.32
N GLY A 480 17.49 1.18 28.44
CA GLY A 480 16.68 -0.02 28.57
C GLY A 480 15.42 -0.01 27.71
N ASP A 481 14.76 1.14 27.58
CA ASP A 481 13.65 1.39 26.64
C ASP A 481 14.02 0.94 25.22
N ALA A 482 15.15 1.45 24.72
CA ALA A 482 15.62 1.13 23.37
C ALA A 482 16.07 -0.34 23.22
N VAL A 483 16.63 -0.93 24.27
CA VAL A 483 17.04 -2.35 24.29
C VAL A 483 15.81 -3.27 24.29
N LEU A 484 14.79 -2.98 25.11
CA LEU A 484 13.55 -3.74 25.12
C LEU A 484 12.80 -3.62 23.80
N ASP A 485 12.73 -2.42 23.22
CA ASP A 485 12.07 -2.19 21.93
C ASP A 485 12.70 -3.04 20.82
N VAL A 486 14.04 -3.07 20.70
CA VAL A 486 14.70 -3.88 19.66
C VAL A 486 14.58 -5.39 19.93
N LEU A 487 14.68 -5.84 21.19
CA LEU A 487 14.58 -7.27 21.53
C LEU A 487 13.17 -7.82 21.29
N ILE A 488 12.13 -7.08 21.71
CA ILE A 488 10.74 -7.47 21.51
C ILE A 488 10.40 -7.40 20.02
N THR A 489 10.81 -6.34 19.31
CA THR A 489 10.57 -6.21 17.87
C THR A 489 11.25 -7.32 17.08
N LEU A 490 12.50 -7.67 17.41
CA LEU A 490 13.21 -8.79 16.80
C LEU A 490 12.49 -10.12 17.06
N HIS A 491 12.08 -10.36 18.31
CA HIS A 491 11.33 -11.56 18.65
C HIS A 491 10.02 -11.67 17.84
N LEU A 492 9.26 -10.58 17.74
CA LEU A 492 8.01 -10.53 16.96
C LEU A 492 8.28 -10.72 15.47
N TYR A 493 9.29 -10.05 14.92
CA TYR A 493 9.70 -10.14 13.51
C TYR A 493 10.06 -11.57 13.12
N GLU A 494 10.78 -12.30 13.98
CA GLU A 494 11.21 -13.67 13.73
C GLU A 494 10.13 -14.72 13.95
N SER A 495 9.31 -14.54 15.00
CA SER A 495 8.25 -15.50 15.37
C SER A 495 7.02 -15.42 14.47
N HIS A 496 6.75 -14.27 13.85
CA HIS A 496 5.52 -14.00 13.10
C HIS A 496 5.80 -13.61 11.64
N ARG A 497 6.47 -14.48 10.87
CA ARG A 497 6.89 -14.18 9.49
C ARG A 497 5.75 -13.98 8.48
N ASN A 498 4.58 -14.56 8.75
CA ASN A 498 3.42 -14.54 7.85
C ASN A 498 2.31 -13.59 8.31
N VAL A 499 2.58 -12.79 9.35
CA VAL A 499 1.61 -11.82 9.87
C VAL A 499 1.69 -10.53 9.05
N ASP A 500 0.54 -9.88 8.87
CA ASP A 500 0.45 -8.59 8.19
C ASP A 500 1.35 -7.54 8.89
N PRO A 501 2.10 -6.70 8.14
CA PRO A 501 2.98 -5.70 8.76
C PRO A 501 2.25 -4.73 9.69
N GLY A 502 0.98 -4.41 9.41
CA GLY A 502 0.14 -3.60 10.29
C GLY A 502 -0.15 -4.31 11.62
N GLU A 503 -0.52 -5.59 11.57
CA GLU A 503 -0.73 -6.40 12.78
C GLU A 503 0.57 -6.58 13.58
N LEU A 504 1.73 -6.69 12.92
CA LEU A 504 3.03 -6.73 13.60
C LEU A 504 3.34 -5.41 14.35
N THR A 505 2.96 -4.27 13.76
CA THR A 505 3.08 -2.96 14.41
C THR A 505 2.16 -2.85 15.63
N ASP A 506 0.96 -3.42 15.55
CA ASP A 506 0.04 -3.49 16.67
C ASP A 506 0.56 -4.42 17.79
N LEU A 507 1.13 -5.58 17.44
CA LEU A 507 1.80 -6.48 18.40
C LEU A 507 2.96 -5.79 19.12
N ARG A 508 3.80 -5.03 18.39
CA ARG A 508 4.88 -4.23 18.98
C ARG A 508 4.30 -3.22 19.97
N SER A 509 3.27 -2.47 19.57
CA SER A 509 2.64 -1.45 20.43
C SER A 509 1.95 -2.02 21.68
N ALA A 510 1.41 -3.24 21.59
CA ALA A 510 0.79 -3.93 22.72
C ALA A 510 1.83 -4.58 23.66
N SER A 511 2.99 -4.98 23.12
CA SER A 511 4.06 -5.63 23.90
C SER A 511 5.02 -4.63 24.54
N VAL A 512 5.39 -3.57 23.81
CA VAL A 512 6.28 -2.50 24.24
C VAL A 512 5.42 -1.32 24.72
N ASN A 513 4.90 -1.43 25.94
CA ASN A 513 4.25 -0.31 26.60
C ASN A 513 4.46 -0.35 28.12
N ASN A 514 4.41 0.84 28.73
CA ASN A 514 4.65 1.01 30.15
C ASN A 514 3.64 0.19 31.01
N ASP A 515 2.38 0.06 30.57
CA ASP A 515 1.38 -0.75 31.28
C ASP A 515 1.80 -2.24 31.40
N SER A 516 2.29 -2.82 30.30
CA SER A 516 2.77 -4.21 30.23
C SER A 516 3.99 -4.40 31.12
N PHE A 517 4.93 -3.46 31.11
CA PHE A 517 6.12 -3.51 31.96
C PHE A 517 5.78 -3.33 33.44
N ALA A 518 4.87 -2.42 33.79
CA ALA A 518 4.40 -2.26 35.15
C ALA A 518 3.72 -3.55 35.68
N LEU A 519 2.89 -4.20 34.86
CA LEU A 519 2.30 -5.50 35.20
C LEU A 519 3.36 -6.58 35.41
N ALA A 520 4.39 -6.61 34.58
CA ALA A 520 5.53 -7.52 34.75
C ALA A 520 6.28 -7.24 36.07
N ALA A 521 6.54 -5.98 36.40
CA ALA A 521 7.19 -5.57 37.65
C ALA A 521 6.40 -6.01 38.90
N VAL A 522 5.07 -5.88 38.86
CA VAL A 522 4.20 -6.33 39.95
C VAL A 522 4.22 -7.84 40.08
N ARG A 523 4.04 -8.56 38.96
CA ARG A 523 4.02 -10.03 38.92
C ARG A 523 5.31 -10.66 39.44
N TRP A 524 6.45 -10.08 39.10
CA TRP A 524 7.77 -10.53 39.57
C TRP A 524 8.17 -9.92 40.92
N ASN A 525 7.25 -9.18 41.55
CA ASN A 525 7.40 -8.60 42.86
C ASN A 525 8.67 -7.73 42.97
N LEU A 526 8.92 -6.91 41.94
CA LEU A 526 10.05 -5.97 41.88
C LEU A 526 9.71 -4.62 42.52
N HIS A 527 8.44 -4.22 42.46
CA HIS A 527 7.95 -2.93 42.97
C HIS A 527 8.33 -2.59 44.43
N PRO A 528 8.45 -3.52 45.41
CA PRO A 528 8.81 -3.14 46.78
C PRO A 528 10.29 -2.75 46.93
N HIS A 529 11.10 -3.02 45.92
CA HIS A 529 12.54 -2.78 45.93
C HIS A 529 12.93 -1.45 45.29
N LEU A 530 11.95 -0.67 44.79
CA LEU A 530 12.20 0.68 44.28
C LEU A 530 12.54 1.62 45.43
N LEU A 531 13.72 2.23 45.38
CA LEU A 531 14.20 3.17 46.39
C LEU A 531 13.72 4.58 46.06
N HIS A 532 12.84 5.14 46.89
CA HIS A 532 12.37 6.51 46.77
C HIS A 532 12.09 7.14 48.15
N GLY A 533 12.18 8.46 48.24
CA GLY A 533 11.81 9.24 49.43
C GLY A 533 10.49 10.01 49.31
N SER A 534 9.69 9.75 48.26
CA SER A 534 8.43 10.46 48.01
C SER A 534 7.21 9.72 48.59
N LEU A 535 6.53 10.34 49.55
CA LEU A 535 5.25 9.87 50.10
C LEU A 535 4.12 9.82 49.06
N HIS A 536 4.20 10.66 48.02
CA HIS A 536 3.24 10.61 46.91
C HIS A 536 3.44 9.35 46.05
N LEU A 537 4.70 8.95 45.85
CA LEU A 537 5.03 7.75 45.10
C LEU A 537 4.68 6.48 45.89
N ASP A 538 4.83 6.48 47.22
CA ASP A 538 4.33 5.39 48.09
C ASP A 538 2.84 5.14 47.88
N ASN A 539 2.04 6.21 47.88
CA ASN A 539 0.59 6.11 47.64
C ASN A 539 0.29 5.65 46.21
N GLN A 540 1.08 6.07 45.22
CA GLN A 540 0.94 5.63 43.82
C GLN A 540 1.30 4.15 43.65
N ILE A 541 2.41 3.68 44.20
CA ILE A 541 2.83 2.27 44.16
C ILE A 541 1.81 1.40 44.91
N SER A 542 1.36 1.86 46.08
CA SER A 542 0.30 1.19 46.86
C SER A 542 -1.06 1.20 46.14
N ALA A 543 -1.33 2.21 45.31
CA ALA A 543 -2.52 2.30 44.46
C ALA A 543 -2.32 1.70 43.06
N PHE A 544 -1.18 1.02 42.79
CA PHE A 544 -0.79 0.47 41.49
C PHE A 544 -0.86 1.47 40.33
N VAL A 545 -0.54 2.74 40.58
CA VAL A 545 -0.39 3.77 39.55
C VAL A 545 0.92 3.50 38.80
N LYS A 546 0.77 3.14 37.53
CA LYS A 546 1.66 2.25 36.79
C LYS A 546 2.98 2.85 36.30
N ILE A 547 3.10 4.19 36.28
CA ILE A 547 4.13 4.90 35.48
C ILE A 547 5.55 4.52 35.92
N ALA A 548 5.88 4.59 37.21
CA ALA A 548 7.24 4.37 37.68
C ALA A 548 7.69 2.90 37.69
N LEU A 549 6.77 1.95 37.48
CA LEU A 549 7.07 0.52 37.54
C LEU A 549 7.55 -0.04 36.19
N GLY A 550 7.11 0.54 35.07
CA GLY A 550 7.68 0.21 33.77
C GLY A 550 9.12 0.73 33.65
N ASP A 551 9.35 1.97 34.10
CA ASP A 551 10.69 2.57 34.11
C ASP A 551 11.70 1.72 34.91
N LEU A 552 11.25 1.06 35.99
CA LEU A 552 12.07 0.14 36.78
C LEU A 552 12.49 -1.11 35.97
N VAL A 553 11.59 -1.66 35.15
CA VAL A 553 11.91 -2.82 34.28
C VAL A 553 12.89 -2.40 33.19
N GLU A 554 12.68 -1.22 32.60
CA GLU A 554 13.57 -0.64 31.60
C GLU A 554 14.96 -0.36 32.22
N SER A 555 15.03 0.27 33.39
CA SER A 555 16.30 0.57 34.04
C SER A 555 17.09 -0.67 34.44
N ILE A 556 16.43 -1.73 34.94
CA ILE A 556 17.06 -3.03 35.22
C ILE A 556 17.58 -3.63 33.91
N THR A 557 16.83 -3.52 32.82
CA THR A 557 17.27 -3.98 31.50
C THR A 557 18.54 -3.24 31.06
N GLY A 558 18.56 -1.92 31.18
CA GLY A 558 19.74 -1.09 30.89
C GLY A 558 20.95 -1.48 31.75
N ALA A 559 20.73 -1.77 33.04
CA ALA A 559 21.79 -2.23 33.94
C ALA A 559 22.38 -3.58 33.52
N VAL A 560 21.54 -4.58 33.23
CA VAL A 560 21.99 -5.90 32.75
C VAL A 560 22.74 -5.77 31.42
N PHE A 561 22.27 -4.89 30.54
CA PHE A 561 22.88 -4.65 29.24
C PHE A 561 24.30 -4.04 29.36
N ILE A 562 24.50 -3.08 30.27
CA ILE A 562 25.84 -2.53 30.54
C ILE A 562 26.74 -3.56 31.26
N ASP A 563 26.22 -4.26 32.27
CA ASP A 563 26.98 -5.27 33.04
C ASP A 563 27.46 -6.43 32.16
N SER A 564 26.66 -6.81 31.14
CA SER A 564 26.98 -7.85 30.15
C SER A 564 27.81 -7.34 28.96
N LYS A 565 28.28 -6.10 28.97
CA LYS A 565 29.05 -5.47 27.89
C LYS A 565 28.31 -5.44 26.53
N LEU A 566 27.05 -5.02 26.57
CA LEU A 566 26.15 -4.87 25.42
C LEU A 566 25.71 -6.20 24.78
N ASP A 567 25.65 -7.29 25.56
CA ASP A 567 25.19 -8.60 25.07
C ASP A 567 23.65 -8.69 25.09
N LEU A 568 23.05 -8.47 23.93
CA LEU A 568 21.60 -8.56 23.73
C LEU A 568 21.02 -9.95 24.03
N GLU A 569 21.78 -11.03 23.77
CA GLU A 569 21.30 -12.40 24.02
C GLU A 569 21.22 -12.67 25.52
N GLN A 570 22.24 -12.22 26.27
CA GLN A 570 22.25 -12.32 27.72
C GLN A 570 21.12 -11.49 28.35
N VAL A 571 20.84 -10.30 27.85
CA VAL A 571 19.69 -9.49 28.29
C VAL A 571 18.38 -10.21 28.00
N TRP A 572 18.20 -10.74 26.78
CA TRP A 572 16.98 -11.44 26.40
C TRP A 572 16.73 -12.69 27.26
N LYS A 573 17.78 -13.43 27.59
CA LYS A 573 17.71 -14.59 28.50
C LYS A 573 17.16 -14.22 29.89
N VAL A 574 17.49 -13.03 30.39
CA VAL A 574 17.03 -12.52 31.69
C VAL A 574 15.62 -11.93 31.59
N MET A 575 15.36 -11.13 30.55
CA MET A 575 14.11 -10.37 30.45
C MET A 575 12.94 -11.17 29.86
N LYS A 576 13.18 -12.14 28.98
CA LYS A 576 12.10 -12.93 28.36
C LYS A 576 11.20 -13.64 29.38
N PRO A 577 11.70 -14.32 30.43
CA PRO A 577 10.86 -14.86 31.49
C PRO A 577 10.06 -13.77 32.23
N ILE A 578 10.68 -12.61 32.47
CA ILE A 578 10.06 -11.49 33.17
C ILE A 578 8.88 -10.92 32.38
N LEU A 579 9.03 -10.81 31.06
CA LEU A 579 8.03 -10.27 30.14
C LEU A 579 6.95 -11.29 29.78
N SER A 580 7.26 -12.59 29.77
CA SER A 580 6.33 -13.66 29.37
C SER A 580 5.05 -13.71 30.23
N PRO A 581 3.83 -13.81 29.66
CA PRO A 581 3.57 -14.03 28.24
C PRO A 581 3.66 -12.74 27.43
N ILE A 582 4.41 -12.79 26.33
CA ILE A 582 4.42 -11.73 25.31
C ILE A 582 3.14 -11.85 24.49
N VAL A 583 2.60 -10.72 24.04
CA VAL A 583 1.34 -10.68 23.26
C VAL A 583 1.52 -11.47 21.96
N THR A 584 0.56 -12.35 21.69
CA THR A 584 0.48 -13.16 20.46
C THR A 584 -0.67 -12.67 19.58
N PRO A 585 -0.65 -12.90 18.26
CA PRO A 585 -1.74 -12.50 17.35
C PRO A 585 -3.13 -12.90 17.85
N ASP A 586 -3.26 -14.11 18.40
CA ASP A 586 -4.53 -14.63 18.91
C ASP A 586 -5.09 -13.89 20.14
N LYS A 587 -4.22 -13.21 20.90
CA LYS A 587 -4.55 -12.48 22.14
C LYS A 587 -4.41 -10.97 21.98
N LEU A 588 -4.17 -10.50 20.76
CA LEU A 588 -3.98 -9.08 20.50
C LEU A 588 -5.32 -8.35 20.58
N GLU A 589 -5.46 -7.52 21.62
CA GLU A 589 -6.51 -6.53 21.71
C GLU A 589 -6.08 -5.25 20.99
N LEU A 590 -6.80 -4.91 19.92
CA LEU A 590 -6.53 -3.69 19.17
C LEU A 590 -6.90 -2.47 20.00
N GLN A 591 -6.09 -1.41 19.86
CA GLN A 591 -6.41 -0.12 20.46
C GLN A 591 -7.76 0.39 19.92
N PRO A 592 -8.61 1.03 20.76
CA PRO A 592 -9.98 1.38 20.35
C PRO A 592 -10.07 2.23 19.08
N SER A 593 -9.11 3.12 18.86
CA SER A 593 -9.06 3.94 17.63
C SER A 593 -8.74 3.13 16.38
N ARG A 594 -7.89 2.09 16.51
CA ARG A 594 -7.52 1.21 15.40
C ARG A 594 -8.67 0.27 15.05
N GLU A 595 -9.26 -0.35 16.07
CA GLU A 595 -10.45 -1.21 15.93
C GLU A 595 -11.61 -0.47 15.25
N LEU A 596 -11.87 0.79 15.66
CA LEU A 596 -12.92 1.61 15.05
C LEU A 596 -12.63 1.93 13.57
N ILE A 597 -11.39 2.24 13.20
CA ILE A 597 -11.02 2.53 11.81
C ILE A 597 -11.21 1.29 10.95
N GLU A 598 -10.69 0.13 11.37
CA GLU A 598 -10.84 -1.12 10.61
C GLU A 598 -12.32 -1.53 10.45
N LEU A 599 -13.12 -1.37 11.50
CA LEU A 599 -14.55 -1.66 11.44
C LEU A 599 -15.28 -0.69 10.50
N CYS A 600 -14.96 0.60 10.55
CA CYS A 600 -15.54 1.59 9.63
C CYS A 600 -15.13 1.34 8.18
N ASP A 601 -13.87 1.02 7.92
CA ASP A 601 -13.37 0.71 6.58
C ASP A 601 -14.05 -0.55 6.02
N TYR A 602 -14.23 -1.58 6.86
CA TYR A 602 -14.96 -2.81 6.50
C TYR A 602 -16.43 -2.54 6.17
N LEU A 603 -17.09 -1.69 6.95
CA LEU A 603 -18.50 -1.33 6.77
C LEU A 603 -18.73 -0.23 5.74
N GLY A 604 -17.69 0.44 5.25
CA GLY A 604 -17.76 1.54 4.29
C GLY A 604 -18.24 2.88 4.88
N TYR A 605 -17.99 3.14 6.17
CA TYR A 605 -18.32 4.41 6.84
C TYR A 605 -17.11 5.31 7.04
N PHE A 606 -17.34 6.62 7.15
CA PHE A 606 -16.29 7.63 7.33
C PHE A 606 -16.37 8.31 8.71
N ILE A 607 -15.23 8.50 9.36
CA ILE A 607 -15.12 9.17 10.66
C ILE A 607 -14.68 10.62 10.45
N LYS A 608 -15.41 11.58 11.03
CA LYS A 608 -14.96 12.98 11.17
C LYS A 608 -14.28 13.15 12.51
N GLU A 609 -13.21 13.92 12.53
CA GLU A 609 -12.49 14.25 13.75
C GLU A 609 -12.40 15.76 13.90
N ASN A 610 -12.86 16.26 15.04
CA ASN A 610 -12.73 17.65 15.44
C ASN A 610 -11.83 17.72 16.69
N PHE A 611 -10.97 18.73 16.72
CA PHE A 611 -10.01 18.94 17.80
C PHE A 611 -10.25 20.27 18.49
N ASN A 612 -10.28 20.25 19.81
CA ASN A 612 -10.28 21.45 20.65
C ASN A 612 -9.18 21.31 21.72
N ALA A 613 -8.24 22.24 21.75
CA ALA A 613 -7.26 22.33 22.82
C ALA A 613 -7.86 23.14 23.98
N LYS A 614 -7.92 22.58 25.19
CA LYS A 614 -8.35 23.29 26.41
C LYS A 614 -7.26 23.14 27.47
N GLY A 615 -6.34 24.12 27.52
CA GLY A 615 -5.20 24.09 28.45
C GLY A 615 -4.30 22.88 28.19
N ASP A 616 -3.92 22.17 29.25
CA ASP A 616 -3.04 20.99 29.19
C ASP A 616 -3.75 19.70 28.72
N LEU A 617 -5.06 19.75 28.45
CA LEU A 617 -5.84 18.60 28.00
C LEU A 617 -6.34 18.80 26.56
N VAL A 618 -6.18 17.75 25.75
CA VAL A 618 -6.69 17.69 24.39
C VAL A 618 -8.08 17.06 24.41
N GLN A 619 -9.08 17.76 23.86
CA GLN A 619 -10.40 17.20 23.60
C GLN A 619 -10.53 16.82 22.13
N VAL A 620 -10.94 15.57 21.88
CA VAL A 620 -11.22 15.03 20.56
C VAL A 620 -12.70 14.67 20.50
N GLU A 621 -13.37 15.11 19.45
CA GLU A 621 -14.72 14.67 19.12
C GLU A 621 -14.66 13.89 17.79
N LEU A 622 -15.07 12.62 17.85
CA LEU A 622 -15.27 11.76 16.71
C LEU A 622 -16.76 11.71 16.37
N LYS A 623 -17.08 11.88 15.09
CA LYS A 623 -18.44 11.76 14.56
C LYS A 623 -18.49 10.69 13.48
N LEU A 624 -19.35 9.69 13.69
CA LEU A 624 -19.58 8.59 12.77
C LEU A 624 -21.06 8.62 12.35
N GLN A 625 -21.31 8.83 11.06
CA GLN A 625 -22.65 8.85 10.51
C GLN A 625 -23.01 7.47 9.98
N LEU A 626 -23.97 6.81 10.65
CA LEU A 626 -24.62 5.58 10.17
C LEU A 626 -25.80 5.93 9.27
N GLU A 627 -26.45 4.89 8.71
CA GLU A 627 -27.65 5.05 7.89
C GLU A 627 -28.80 5.73 8.63
N ASP A 628 -28.97 5.40 9.91
CA ASP A 628 -30.11 5.79 10.74
C ASP A 628 -29.74 6.71 11.92
N ALA A 629 -28.45 6.93 12.19
CA ALA A 629 -28.00 7.65 13.37
C ALA A 629 -26.61 8.28 13.24
N LEU A 630 -26.46 9.49 13.79
CA LEU A 630 -25.16 10.12 14.02
C LEU A 630 -24.62 9.71 15.39
N LEU A 631 -23.53 8.95 15.41
CA LEU A 631 -22.82 8.57 16.64
C LEU A 631 -21.72 9.59 16.93
N ASN A 632 -21.77 10.14 18.15
CA ASN A 632 -20.77 11.08 18.64
C ASN A 632 -19.99 10.46 19.81
N GLY A 633 -18.67 10.45 19.69
CA GLY A 633 -17.74 10.06 20.74
C GLY A 633 -16.86 11.23 21.11
N GLN A 634 -16.92 11.67 22.35
CA GLN A 634 -15.99 12.67 22.88
C GLN A 634 -14.95 12.00 23.76
N GLY A 635 -13.71 12.45 23.73
CA GLY A 635 -12.63 11.95 24.58
C GLY A 635 -11.70 13.08 24.97
N SER A 636 -11.12 12.99 26.17
CA SER A 636 -10.24 14.02 26.73
C SER A 636 -9.02 13.37 27.36
N GLY A 637 -7.82 13.71 26.91
CA GLY A 637 -6.60 13.10 27.43
C GLY A 637 -5.38 14.02 27.35
N PRO A 638 -4.25 13.62 27.95
CA PRO A 638 -3.01 14.39 27.94
C PRO A 638 -2.38 14.46 26.54
N THR A 639 -2.61 13.45 25.70
CA THR A 639 -2.15 13.41 24.30
C THR A 639 -3.34 13.29 23.35
N ARG A 640 -3.15 13.74 22.10
CA ARG A 640 -4.14 13.57 21.03
C ARG A 640 -4.51 12.08 20.84
N LYS A 641 -3.52 11.18 20.94
CA LYS A 641 -3.72 9.73 20.80
C LYS A 641 -4.62 9.19 21.92
N ALA A 642 -4.36 9.55 23.17
CA ALA A 642 -5.17 9.12 24.31
C ALA A 642 -6.61 9.66 24.26
N ALA A 643 -6.78 10.94 23.91
CA ALA A 643 -8.08 11.57 23.74
C ALA A 643 -8.90 10.90 22.63
N ARG A 644 -8.27 10.63 21.48
CA ARG A 644 -8.88 9.91 20.36
C ARG A 644 -9.27 8.47 20.74
N GLY A 645 -8.42 7.77 21.49
CA GLY A 645 -8.71 6.41 21.98
C GLY A 645 -9.98 6.36 22.83
N MET A 646 -10.16 7.29 23.76
CA MET A 646 -11.40 7.38 24.55
C MET A 646 -12.64 7.74 23.73
N ALA A 647 -12.50 8.67 22.79
CA ALA A 647 -13.59 9.03 21.88
C ALA A 647 -14.02 7.80 21.06
N ALA A 648 -13.05 7.04 20.53
CA ALA A 648 -13.30 5.84 19.74
C ALA A 648 -13.95 4.73 20.57
N LEU A 649 -13.50 4.50 21.80
CA LEU A 649 -14.10 3.52 22.72
C LEU A 649 -15.58 3.81 22.98
N ARG A 650 -15.97 5.09 23.10
CA ARG A 650 -17.39 5.46 23.27
C ARG A 650 -18.23 5.17 22.03
N ILE A 651 -17.68 5.36 20.83
CA ILE A 651 -18.36 5.00 19.58
C ILE A 651 -18.47 3.48 19.45
N LEU A 652 -17.41 2.74 19.73
CA LEU A 652 -17.43 1.27 19.70
C LEU A 652 -18.51 0.71 20.63
N LYS A 653 -18.63 1.22 21.87
CA LYS A 653 -19.71 0.84 22.79
C LYS A 653 -21.11 1.17 22.25
N GLN A 654 -21.26 2.27 21.50
CA GLN A 654 -22.54 2.62 20.87
C GLN A 654 -22.86 1.69 19.68
N LEU A 655 -21.83 1.27 18.91
CA LEU A 655 -21.96 0.30 17.83
C LEU A 655 -22.30 -1.10 18.37
N GLU A 656 -21.68 -1.52 19.46
CA GLU A 656 -21.98 -2.79 20.14
C GLU A 656 -23.42 -2.85 20.63
N LYS A 657 -23.91 -1.77 21.24
CA LYS A 657 -25.34 -1.66 21.65
C LYS A 657 -26.31 -1.78 20.47
N ARG A 658 -25.83 -1.56 19.25
CA ARG A 658 -26.59 -1.69 17.99
C ARG A 658 -26.36 -3.04 17.29
N GLY A 659 -25.61 -3.96 17.90
CA GLY A 659 -25.30 -5.28 17.34
C GLY A 659 -24.17 -5.27 16.29
N ILE A 660 -23.45 -4.15 16.13
CA ILE A 660 -22.32 -4.02 15.20
C ILE A 660 -21.04 -4.27 15.99
N THR A 661 -20.52 -5.49 15.89
CA THR A 661 -19.32 -5.95 16.62
C THR A 661 -18.22 -6.39 15.66
N SER A 662 -16.96 -6.08 15.98
CA SER A 662 -15.79 -6.65 15.29
C SER A 662 -15.71 -8.18 15.46
N SER A 663 -15.25 -8.89 14.42
CA SER A 663 -15.12 -10.36 14.41
C SER A 663 -14.19 -10.89 15.51
N LYS A 664 -13.20 -10.10 15.95
CA LYS A 664 -12.26 -10.47 17.02
C LYS A 664 -12.93 -10.50 18.42
N ARG A 665 -13.97 -9.69 18.68
CA ARG A 665 -14.72 -9.71 19.97
C ARG A 665 -15.67 -10.90 20.13
N LYS A 666 -16.16 -11.49 19.03
CA LYS A 666 -17.05 -12.67 19.08
C LYS A 666 -16.41 -13.94 19.68
N LYS A 667 -15.08 -14.00 19.79
CA LYS A 667 -14.37 -15.15 20.38
C LYS A 667 -14.37 -15.17 21.92
N HIS A 668 -14.75 -14.09 22.58
CA HIS A 668 -14.64 -13.95 24.05
C HIS A 668 -15.95 -14.09 24.83
N GLU A 669 -17.10 -14.33 24.18
CA GLU A 669 -18.40 -14.49 24.85
C GLU A 669 -18.62 -15.87 25.52
N THR A 670 -17.59 -16.70 25.70
CA THR A 670 -17.73 -18.00 26.39
C THR A 670 -17.09 -18.11 27.76
N ASP A 671 -16.50 -17.05 28.33
CA ASP A 671 -16.05 -17.07 29.74
C ASP A 671 -16.47 -15.78 30.46
N ASP A 672 -17.63 -15.84 31.13
CA ASP A 672 -18.12 -14.83 32.07
C ASP A 672 -17.16 -14.70 33.26
N VAL A 673 -16.45 -13.57 33.35
CA VAL A 673 -16.04 -12.98 34.63
C VAL A 673 -16.29 -11.47 34.57
N ASP A 674 -17.32 -11.07 35.29
CA ASP A 674 -17.78 -9.71 35.51
C ASP A 674 -16.70 -8.85 36.23
N PRO A 675 -16.25 -7.70 35.68
CA PRO A 675 -15.40 -6.78 36.41
C PRO A 675 -16.26 -5.74 37.13
N THR A 676 -17.04 -6.18 38.12
CA THR A 676 -17.53 -5.29 39.19
C THR A 676 -16.56 -5.32 40.35
N TRP A 677 -15.89 -4.20 40.63
CA TRP A 677 -15.50 -3.81 41.99
C TRP A 677 -16.01 -2.37 42.21
N SER A 678 -17.12 -2.19 42.90
CA SER A 678 -17.29 -2.19 44.38
C SER A 678 -17.39 -0.74 44.87
N LYS A 679 -18.61 -0.20 44.77
CA LYS A 679 -19.12 0.76 45.74
C LYS A 679 -19.61 -0.03 46.94
N ASP A 680 -19.15 0.33 48.14
CA ASP A 680 -19.98 0.67 49.30
C ASP A 680 -19.16 0.55 50.59
N VAL A 681 -18.90 1.70 51.22
CA VAL A 681 -18.90 1.84 52.69
C VAL A 681 -19.56 3.19 52.98
N GLU A 682 -20.77 3.13 53.51
CA GLU A 682 -21.49 4.25 54.11
C GLU A 682 -20.87 4.64 55.46
N THR A 683 -20.79 5.95 55.72
CA THR A 683 -21.07 6.54 57.05
C THR A 683 -21.54 8.00 56.90
N SER A 684 -22.84 8.18 57.09
CA SER A 684 -23.56 9.24 57.85
C SER A 684 -22.91 10.61 58.13
N GLU A 685 -23.57 11.71 57.70
CA GLU A 685 -24.41 12.60 58.55
C GLU A 685 -24.76 13.93 57.84
N SER A 686 -26.08 14.25 57.80
CA SER A 686 -26.79 15.55 57.97
C SER A 686 -26.27 16.85 57.28
N ALA A 687 -27.05 17.81 56.75
CA ALA A 687 -28.41 18.27 57.02
C ALA A 687 -28.94 19.24 55.91
N ARG A 688 -30.23 19.07 55.57
CA ARG A 688 -31.32 20.05 55.31
C ARG A 688 -31.02 21.52 54.90
N LYS A 689 -31.69 21.98 53.82
CA LYS A 689 -32.77 23.02 53.72
C LYS A 689 -32.88 23.54 52.26
N LYS A 690 -33.98 23.36 51.51
CA LYS A 690 -35.28 24.07 51.45
C LYS A 690 -35.26 25.59 51.14
N GLN A 691 -35.84 25.90 49.96
CA GLN A 691 -36.95 26.85 49.69
C GLN A 691 -36.70 28.32 49.22
N LYS A 692 -37.45 28.62 48.13
CA LYS A 692 -38.29 29.81 47.80
C LYS A 692 -37.58 31.13 47.39
N VAL A 693 -37.83 31.75 46.22
CA VAL A 693 -39.04 32.26 45.50
C VAL A 693 -39.32 33.75 45.78
N HIS A 694 -39.57 34.50 44.68
CA HIS A 694 -40.16 35.86 44.51
C HIS A 694 -39.31 37.09 44.90
N GLU A 695 -39.34 38.27 44.26
CA GLU A 695 -39.77 38.83 42.96
C GLU A 695 -39.58 40.38 43.03
N LEU A 696 -39.67 41.06 41.86
CA LEU A 696 -39.97 42.50 41.65
C LEU A 696 -38.80 43.49 41.93
N GLN A 697 -38.53 44.56 41.14
CA GLN A 697 -39.37 45.36 40.24
C GLN A 697 -38.47 46.30 39.38
N GLN A 698 -38.83 46.49 38.09
CA GLN A 698 -38.89 47.74 37.26
C GLN A 698 -37.68 48.75 37.26
N GLN A 699 -37.20 49.36 36.16
CA GLN A 699 -37.88 50.00 35.01
C GLN A 699 -36.83 50.47 33.93
N GLN A 700 -37.19 50.31 32.63
CA GLN A 700 -36.95 51.14 31.40
C GLN A 700 -35.52 51.59 30.97
N GLN A 701 -34.94 50.96 29.92
CA GLN A 701 -34.80 51.36 28.47
C GLN A 701 -33.58 52.27 28.15
N PRO A 702 -33.00 52.31 26.91
CA PRO A 702 -33.49 51.81 25.61
C PRO A 702 -32.44 51.04 24.75
N GLY A 703 -32.85 50.53 23.57
CA GLY A 703 -31.90 50.37 22.45
C GLY A 703 -31.94 49.04 21.68
N ILE A 704 -32.84 48.98 20.69
CA ILE A 704 -32.66 48.39 19.35
C ILE A 704 -31.60 47.27 19.22
N ASN A 705 -32.04 46.00 19.18
CA ASN A 705 -31.84 45.19 17.98
C ASN A 705 -32.75 43.96 17.97
N ARG A 706 -33.25 43.65 16.78
CA ARG A 706 -34.25 42.64 16.47
C ARG A 706 -33.69 41.24 16.68
N ASP A 707 -34.48 40.41 17.36
CA ASP A 707 -34.44 38.96 17.23
C ASP A 707 -34.55 38.55 15.75
N LEU A 708 -33.69 37.65 15.32
CA LEU A 708 -33.94 36.70 14.23
C LEU A 708 -33.18 35.42 14.53
N VAL A 709 -33.96 34.40 14.85
CA VAL A 709 -33.61 32.98 14.91
C VAL A 709 -32.68 32.62 13.74
N SER A 710 -31.44 32.22 14.02
CA SER A 710 -30.57 31.62 12.99
C SER A 710 -30.68 30.10 13.05
N SER A 711 -31.57 29.58 12.21
CA SER A 711 -31.57 28.20 11.72
C SER A 711 -30.20 27.82 11.15
N GLU A 712 -29.65 26.67 11.54
CA GLU A 712 -28.51 26.06 10.85
C GLU A 712 -28.88 25.80 9.38
N SER A 713 -28.29 26.55 8.45
CA SER A 713 -28.45 26.34 7.03
C SER A 713 -27.60 25.14 6.58
N THR A 714 -28.23 24.04 6.19
CA THR A 714 -27.61 22.99 5.36
C THR A 714 -27.23 23.60 4.00
N GLU A 715 -25.98 24.03 3.83
CA GLU A 715 -25.44 24.40 2.53
C GLU A 715 -25.44 23.17 1.61
N ILE A 716 -26.07 23.29 0.44
CA ILE A 716 -26.11 22.21 -0.56
C ILE A 716 -24.68 22.01 -1.09
N PRO A 717 -24.12 20.79 -1.06
CA PRO A 717 -22.76 20.56 -1.52
C PRO A 717 -22.59 20.86 -3.00
N VAL A 718 -21.54 21.61 -3.34
CA VAL A 718 -21.09 21.84 -4.71
C VAL A 718 -19.96 20.88 -5.05
N VAL A 719 -20.07 20.17 -6.16
CA VAL A 719 -19.04 19.28 -6.73
C VAL A 719 -18.59 19.85 -8.08
N PRO A 720 -17.30 19.77 -8.46
CA PRO A 720 -16.81 20.21 -9.77
C PRO A 720 -17.50 19.48 -10.94
N PRO A 721 -17.36 19.97 -12.20
CA PRO A 721 -17.92 19.32 -13.38
C PRO A 721 -17.55 17.84 -13.44
N ILE A 722 -18.53 16.98 -13.73
CA ILE A 722 -18.31 15.53 -13.78
C ILE A 722 -17.47 15.21 -15.02
N GLU A 723 -16.27 14.66 -14.82
CA GLU A 723 -15.46 14.13 -15.91
C GLU A 723 -16.17 12.90 -16.51
N MET A 724 -16.67 12.99 -17.74
CA MET A 724 -17.36 11.89 -18.43
C MET A 724 -16.42 10.77 -18.92
N LYS A 725 -15.13 10.83 -18.55
CA LYS A 725 -14.17 9.75 -18.82
C LYS A 725 -14.48 8.55 -17.92
N LYS A 726 -14.12 7.35 -18.37
CA LYS A 726 -14.31 6.10 -17.62
C LYS A 726 -13.71 6.21 -16.20
N GLY A 727 -14.54 5.97 -15.19
CA GLY A 727 -14.21 6.11 -13.76
C GLY A 727 -14.55 7.47 -13.14
N GLY A 728 -14.76 8.52 -13.94
CA GLY A 728 -15.01 9.88 -13.44
C GLY A 728 -16.29 10.00 -12.61
N PRO A 729 -17.48 9.56 -13.09
CA PRO A 729 -18.72 9.66 -12.33
C PRO A 729 -18.68 8.93 -10.99
N ARG A 730 -18.08 7.73 -10.95
CA ARG A 730 -17.88 6.99 -9.71
C ARG A 730 -16.98 7.73 -8.72
N GLN A 731 -15.87 8.28 -9.20
CA GLN A 731 -14.94 9.02 -8.35
C GLN A 731 -15.60 10.25 -7.74
N SER A 732 -16.33 11.04 -8.54
CA SER A 732 -17.07 12.20 -8.05
C SER A 732 -18.11 11.83 -6.99
N LEU A 733 -18.83 10.71 -7.16
CA LEU A 733 -19.79 10.23 -6.18
C LEU A 733 -19.10 9.79 -4.88
N TYR A 734 -17.95 9.13 -4.97
CA TYR A 734 -17.20 8.66 -3.79
C TYR A 734 -16.64 9.84 -2.99
N GLU A 735 -16.09 10.85 -3.68
CA GLU A 735 -15.63 12.09 -3.06
C GLU A 735 -16.77 12.85 -2.37
N LEU A 736 -17.96 12.89 -2.99
CA LEU A 736 -19.16 13.47 -2.38
C LEU A 736 -19.55 12.72 -1.10
N CYS A 737 -19.64 11.39 -1.15
CA CYS A 737 -20.00 10.57 0.02
C CYS A 737 -18.99 10.77 1.15
N LYS A 738 -17.69 10.81 0.83
CA LYS A 738 -16.64 11.09 1.81
C LYS A 738 -16.77 12.48 2.44
N LYS A 739 -17.06 13.52 1.63
CA LYS A 739 -17.21 14.90 2.09
C LYS A 739 -18.45 15.09 2.97
N GLN A 740 -19.55 14.40 2.63
CA GLN A 740 -20.82 14.47 3.35
C GLN A 740 -20.98 13.41 4.45
N GLN A 741 -19.97 12.54 4.63
CA GLN A 741 -20.03 11.37 5.51
C GLN A 741 -21.20 10.42 5.22
N TRP A 742 -21.58 10.28 3.96
CA TRP A 742 -22.55 9.28 3.56
C TRP A 742 -21.88 7.90 3.47
N PRO A 743 -22.60 6.82 3.81
CA PRO A 743 -22.12 5.45 3.58
C PRO A 743 -21.70 5.26 2.12
N MET A 744 -20.67 4.45 1.88
CA MET A 744 -20.26 4.13 0.51
C MET A 744 -21.41 3.48 -0.28
N PRO A 745 -21.65 3.89 -1.53
CA PRO A 745 -22.70 3.29 -2.35
C PRO A 745 -22.34 1.85 -2.71
N SER A 746 -23.35 0.98 -2.70
CA SER A 746 -23.22 -0.42 -3.12
C SER A 746 -23.69 -0.59 -4.56
N PHE A 747 -23.09 -1.55 -5.26
CA PHE A 747 -23.43 -1.86 -6.65
C PHE A 747 -23.76 -3.34 -6.81
N GLU A 748 -24.90 -3.62 -7.45
CA GLU A 748 -25.30 -4.94 -7.89
C GLU A 748 -25.34 -4.95 -9.42
N THR A 749 -24.64 -5.89 -10.06
CA THR A 749 -24.57 -5.97 -11.52
C THR A 749 -25.28 -7.21 -12.02
N MET A 750 -26.20 -7.02 -12.97
CA MET A 750 -26.75 -8.07 -13.79
C MET A 750 -25.94 -8.16 -15.09
N GLU A 751 -25.45 -9.36 -15.41
CA GLU A 751 -24.77 -9.64 -16.67
C GLU A 751 -25.72 -10.39 -17.60
N GLN A 752 -25.99 -9.82 -18.76
CA GLN A 752 -26.71 -10.47 -19.84
C GLN A 752 -25.71 -10.83 -20.95
N LYS A 753 -25.53 -12.13 -21.17
CA LYS A 753 -24.65 -12.65 -22.22
C LYS A 753 -25.45 -12.90 -23.48
N SER A 754 -25.03 -12.32 -24.59
CA SER A 754 -25.56 -12.60 -25.91
C SER A 754 -24.50 -13.26 -26.77
N ARG A 755 -24.95 -14.16 -27.66
CA ARG A 755 -24.09 -14.77 -28.69
C ARG A 755 -23.90 -13.83 -29.89
N THR A 756 -24.71 -12.78 -29.96
CA THR A 756 -24.65 -11.72 -30.98
C THR A 756 -24.16 -10.41 -30.35
N PRO A 757 -23.37 -9.58 -31.08
CA PRO A 757 -22.89 -8.32 -30.55
C PRO A 757 -24.06 -7.38 -30.25
N ILE A 758 -24.24 -7.00 -28.99
CA ILE A 758 -25.20 -5.99 -28.57
C ILE A 758 -24.55 -4.64 -28.83
N GLN A 759 -25.20 -3.78 -29.61
CA GLN A 759 -24.80 -2.40 -29.80
C GLN A 759 -25.36 -1.55 -28.66
N ILE A 760 -24.48 -1.00 -27.83
CA ILE A 760 -24.84 -0.22 -26.65
C ILE A 760 -24.13 1.13 -26.74
N GLY A 761 -24.82 2.13 -27.31
CA GLY A 761 -24.21 3.40 -27.69
C GLY A 761 -23.16 3.20 -28.80
N ASP A 762 -21.98 3.80 -28.64
CA ASP A 762 -20.86 3.70 -29.60
C ASP A 762 -20.04 2.40 -29.47
N ALA A 763 -20.36 1.55 -28.48
CA ALA A 763 -19.63 0.33 -28.19
C ALA A 763 -20.42 -0.92 -28.60
N THR A 764 -19.75 -1.87 -29.23
CA THR A 764 -20.30 -3.19 -29.57
C THR A 764 -19.65 -4.26 -28.69
N GLY A 765 -20.47 -5.09 -28.05
CA GLY A 765 -19.99 -6.13 -27.14
C GLY A 765 -20.96 -7.30 -26.99
N PHE A 766 -20.45 -8.50 -26.71
CA PHE A 766 -21.26 -9.71 -26.53
C PHE A 766 -21.91 -9.81 -25.14
N ASN A 767 -21.46 -8.99 -24.19
CA ASN A 767 -22.01 -8.96 -22.84
C ASN A 767 -22.57 -7.55 -22.60
N SER A 768 -23.79 -7.50 -22.08
CA SER A 768 -24.40 -6.30 -21.54
C SER A 768 -24.34 -6.38 -20.01
N PHE A 769 -23.85 -5.32 -19.38
CA PHE A 769 -23.83 -5.18 -17.93
C PHE A 769 -24.76 -4.03 -17.55
N GLU A 770 -25.76 -4.33 -16.75
CA GLU A 770 -26.62 -3.34 -16.13
C GLU A 770 -26.32 -3.33 -14.64
N SER A 771 -26.03 -2.15 -14.09
CA SER A 771 -25.69 -2.02 -12.67
C SER A 771 -26.73 -1.20 -11.94
N GLN A 772 -27.27 -1.77 -10.88
CA GLN A 772 -28.06 -1.08 -9.88
C GLN A 772 -27.12 -0.50 -8.84
N ILE A 773 -27.32 0.78 -8.51
CA ILE A 773 -26.62 1.49 -7.45
C ILE A 773 -27.59 1.77 -6.30
N CYS A 774 -27.13 1.52 -5.09
CA CYS A 774 -27.83 1.88 -3.87
C CYS A 774 -26.98 2.89 -3.08
N LEU A 775 -27.57 4.04 -2.76
CA LEU A 775 -26.99 5.04 -1.89
C LEU A 775 -27.95 5.35 -0.73
N THR A 776 -27.47 5.18 0.49
CA THR A 776 -28.21 5.59 1.69
C THR A 776 -27.78 7.01 2.07
N ILE A 777 -28.74 7.93 2.18
CA ILE A 777 -28.47 9.30 2.65
C ILE A 777 -29.07 9.45 4.04
N PRO A 778 -28.26 9.83 5.05
CA PRO A 778 -28.74 10.16 6.39
C PRO A 778 -29.92 11.13 6.37
N ASP A 779 -30.93 10.86 7.19
CA ASP A 779 -32.16 11.66 7.33
C ASP A 779 -33.04 11.79 6.06
N PHE A 780 -32.69 11.11 4.97
CA PHE A 780 -33.39 11.16 3.69
C PHE A 780 -33.83 9.78 3.20
N GLY A 781 -33.09 8.72 3.55
CA GLY A 781 -33.42 7.34 3.21
C GLY A 781 -32.59 6.76 2.07
N LYS A 782 -32.97 5.54 1.65
CA LYS A 782 -32.28 4.76 0.63
C LYS A 782 -32.75 5.17 -0.78
N ILE A 783 -31.80 5.47 -1.66
CA ILE A 783 -32.05 5.71 -3.08
C ILE A 783 -31.48 4.53 -3.87
N GLU A 784 -32.33 3.85 -4.62
CA GLU A 784 -31.95 2.78 -5.53
C GLU A 784 -32.24 3.22 -6.97
N LEU A 785 -31.22 3.14 -7.82
CA LEU A 785 -31.33 3.52 -9.23
C LEU A 785 -30.59 2.51 -10.07
N THR A 786 -31.09 2.30 -11.29
CA THR A 786 -30.44 1.42 -12.27
C THR A 786 -29.83 2.30 -13.35
N GLY A 787 -28.53 2.12 -13.59
CA GLY A 787 -27.84 2.78 -14.69
C GLY A 787 -28.11 2.09 -16.02
N GLU A 788 -27.88 2.79 -17.12
CA GLU A 788 -27.98 2.19 -18.46
C GLU A 788 -27.04 0.99 -18.61
N ALA A 789 -27.51 0.00 -19.37
CA ALA A 789 -26.69 -1.11 -19.83
C ALA A 789 -25.42 -0.61 -20.52
N ARG A 790 -24.28 -1.27 -20.30
CA ARG A 790 -22.98 -0.99 -20.94
C ARG A 790 -22.25 -2.27 -21.33
N ALA A 791 -21.38 -2.17 -22.33
CA ALA A 791 -20.58 -3.29 -22.83
C ALA A 791 -19.52 -3.81 -21.83
N ASP A 792 -19.22 -3.06 -20.77
CA ASP A 792 -18.33 -3.51 -19.70
C ASP A 792 -18.81 -3.08 -18.31
N LYS A 793 -18.53 -3.94 -17.32
CA LYS A 793 -18.96 -3.77 -15.93
C LYS A 793 -18.53 -2.43 -15.31
N LYS A 794 -17.32 -1.95 -15.57
CA LYS A 794 -16.84 -0.68 -14.99
C LYS A 794 -17.61 0.51 -15.55
N SER A 795 -17.88 0.50 -16.85
CA SER A 795 -18.70 1.53 -17.50
C SER A 795 -20.15 1.46 -17.06
N SER A 796 -20.70 0.27 -16.77
CA SER A 796 -22.05 0.14 -16.21
C SER A 796 -22.16 0.78 -14.82
N PHE A 797 -21.10 0.67 -13.99
CA PHE A 797 -21.04 1.38 -12.71
C PHE A 797 -20.93 2.89 -12.88
N ASP A 798 -20.15 3.37 -13.86
CA ASP A 798 -20.07 4.80 -14.18
C ASP A 798 -21.45 5.34 -14.61
N SER A 799 -22.19 4.58 -15.41
CA SER A 799 -23.56 4.93 -15.82
C SER A 799 -24.51 5.02 -14.62
N ALA A 800 -24.46 4.04 -13.72
CA ALA A 800 -25.29 4.03 -12.51
C ALA A 800 -24.93 5.19 -11.55
N ALA A 801 -23.64 5.44 -11.35
CA ALA A 801 -23.15 6.54 -10.52
C ALA A 801 -23.55 7.92 -11.10
N LEU A 802 -23.51 8.07 -12.42
CA LEU A 802 -23.94 9.30 -13.10
C LEU A 802 -25.43 9.56 -12.89
N VAL A 803 -26.29 8.55 -13.07
CA VAL A 803 -27.73 8.64 -12.81
C VAL A 803 -28.00 9.02 -11.36
N MET A 804 -27.26 8.45 -10.41
CA MET A 804 -27.34 8.83 -8.99
C MET A 804 -26.97 10.29 -8.76
N LEU A 805 -25.86 10.78 -9.34
CA LEU A 805 -25.44 12.18 -9.20
C LEU A 805 -26.49 13.15 -9.74
N TYR A 806 -27.08 12.88 -10.90
CA TYR A 806 -28.16 13.72 -11.44
C TYR A 806 -29.44 13.66 -10.61
N GLU A 807 -29.79 12.50 -10.06
CA GLU A 807 -30.96 12.39 -9.18
C GLU A 807 -30.73 13.17 -7.86
N LEU A 808 -29.50 13.21 -7.34
CA LEU A 808 -29.13 14.07 -6.22
C LEU A 808 -29.26 15.56 -6.55
N VAL A 809 -28.88 15.97 -7.77
CA VAL A 809 -29.09 17.35 -8.24
C VAL A 809 -30.57 17.67 -8.36
N ARG A 810 -31.36 16.79 -8.99
CA ARG A 810 -32.80 16.95 -9.15
C ARG A 810 -33.51 17.11 -7.80
N ARG A 811 -33.05 16.39 -6.77
CA ARG A 811 -33.57 16.46 -5.40
C ARG A 811 -33.02 17.62 -4.58
N GLY A 812 -32.20 18.50 -5.17
CA GLY A 812 -31.61 19.66 -4.50
C GLY A 812 -30.59 19.30 -3.42
N LYS A 813 -29.99 18.10 -3.49
CA LYS A 813 -29.00 17.59 -2.53
C LYS A 813 -27.56 17.74 -3.00
N LEU A 814 -27.38 18.19 -4.25
CA LEU A 814 -26.09 18.38 -4.90
C LEU A 814 -26.23 19.53 -5.91
N VAL A 815 -25.19 20.34 -6.05
CA VAL A 815 -25.02 21.24 -7.20
C VAL A 815 -23.76 20.80 -7.93
N ILE A 816 -23.88 20.50 -9.22
CA ILE A 816 -22.73 20.23 -10.09
C ILE A 816 -22.31 21.57 -10.68
N GLY A 817 -21.06 21.96 -10.49
CA GLY A 817 -20.48 23.15 -11.12
C GLY A 817 -20.56 23.04 -12.64
N GLN A 818 -20.81 24.16 -13.31
CA GLN A 818 -20.82 24.25 -14.77
C GLN A 818 -19.43 24.09 -15.37
#